data_AF-A0A2E7CLP3-F1
#
_entry.id   AF-A0A2E7CLP3-F1
#
_cell.length_a   1.000
_cell.length_b   1.000
_cell.length_c   1.000
_cell.angle_alpha   90.00
_cell.angle_beta   90.00
_cell.angle_gamma   90.00
#
_symmetry.space_group_name_H-M   'P 1'
#
loop_
_entity.id
_entity.type
_entity.pdbx_description
1 polymer ?
#
loop_
_entity_poly.entity_id
_entity_poly.type
_entity_poly.pdbx_seq_one_letter_code
_entity_poly.pdbx_strand_id
1 'polypeptide(L)'
;MFLCCQQLVSLPTVKITEFSSSVGRGDGGGNIDNFGEPSDWIELCNVGSQRLKLDGISLSDNEQQPMKWQLPYITLEPQERLLVYASGRDLSDPGEPLHTNFRISSSGETLLLTSREGLILDNISPIKMWTNLSYGREWNNQTLQAEGYYLKPTPSEPPTTLPIQDPSALSDKPLLINEVMNGRSSTFLDHDGDPSDWIEIWNRSDTEIDLQGFHLSDDLRQRFKWRFPNRRIAPNNSIIVFASGKGIERSTERELHTNFKLREEEVLVLSSPTGDVVDFIELPHLLPHQSYGRDEDQWTYYGVPSPGQPNRSYIPEEHHLKINEVMSGDIFDWIELYNPTDKAQSLDGFSLSDDIGAPKLWVLSDQTIPPKGFIVLKLHNTSKNPPPFRLDQKGEELVLFSPSGNIVDTFKTGRLYSGMSSGLNPEDQSERLFFSRPTPGQKNRIRYAYDGIAPQAQTVVQSQIFLSNAPSKLDVELFFPTSSLNDTTIRYTISGKAPSSRSKDYKSPISIPINSVLRFRSYSSKTMPSLSQMRSFISTEGHGFPFISIAVDPKKMFHPNYGLYSTGPNAREDYPNFGANFWKDTELSAHFEFFSPSGELLYRAASGLKVFGGYSRALPKKSLRLIASNEYESEHFNYPFFNDPENEAYPMNHFDSLVLRGSGQDAPYTGFKDVLVSWLSQDLQVDRQGYQPIELFINGDYWGVYHIREKINTSFCARRSEDLIEEYTYTIITGNIKWSNPFGREIVYKLKTLDPKNEHDVAWIEDRVDVANFYDWLLIEIFINNRDLVNVRYWKSNAPGSKWRWILYDTDMAMGPVSEDAFSRLLKEDFHPDFRALFWWLMDNPKQREAFLKRASELWKNQLSTNRILEGIDLFEKKYAQALRKDRRRWGYRNWSFWVNRLRRFAKERPPYLRGEFQKHLELTDKELQNYFPLNEG
;
A
#
# COMPACT_ATOMS: atom_id res chain seq x y z
N MET A 1 29.85 -4.16 -39.82
CA MET A 1 28.43 -3.88 -40.12
C MET A 1 27.68 -4.01 -38.80
N PHE A 2 27.80 -3.01 -37.93
CA PHE A 2 27.18 -2.95 -36.60
C PHE A 2 26.00 -2.00 -36.70
N LEU A 3 24.80 -2.56 -36.85
CA LEU A 3 23.52 -1.86 -36.80
C LEU A 3 22.55 -2.87 -36.17
N CYS A 4 22.65 -3.02 -34.86
CA CYS A 4 21.60 -3.66 -34.07
C CYS A 4 21.02 -2.55 -33.21
N CYS A 5 19.75 -2.25 -33.46
CA CYS A 5 18.92 -1.20 -32.89
C CYS A 5 19.41 -0.67 -31.53
N GLN A 6 20.07 0.49 -31.55
CA GLN A 6 19.73 1.49 -30.55
C GLN A 6 18.28 1.86 -30.83
N GLN A 7 17.35 1.24 -30.09
CA GLN A 7 16.07 1.87 -29.85
C GLN A 7 16.43 3.20 -29.21
N LEU A 8 16.37 4.27 -30.00
CA LEU A 8 16.30 5.64 -29.50
C LEU A 8 15.21 5.60 -28.43
N VAL A 9 15.62 5.71 -27.16
CA VAL A 9 14.67 5.95 -26.07
C VAL A 9 14.02 7.27 -26.45
N SER A 10 12.78 7.21 -26.96
CA SER A 10 11.99 8.40 -27.17
C SER A 10 11.98 9.15 -25.84
N LEU A 11 12.28 10.46 -25.86
CA LEU A 11 12.16 11.26 -24.65
C LEU A 11 10.78 10.99 -24.04
N PRO A 12 10.73 10.68 -22.73
CA PRO A 12 9.47 10.33 -22.10
C PRO A 12 8.49 11.48 -22.24
N THR A 13 7.31 11.16 -22.74
CA THR A 13 6.28 12.14 -23.07
C THR A 13 5.46 12.54 -21.85
N VAL A 14 5.59 11.87 -20.72
CA VAL A 14 4.99 12.30 -19.46
C VAL A 14 5.95 13.20 -18.69
N LYS A 15 5.44 14.32 -18.20
CA LYS A 15 6.18 15.34 -17.45
C LYS A 15 5.43 15.76 -16.20
N ILE A 16 6.16 16.08 -15.13
CA ILE A 16 5.60 16.76 -13.96
C ILE A 16 5.40 18.23 -14.36
N THR A 17 4.17 18.66 -14.52
CA THR A 17 3.86 20.00 -15.08
C THR A 17 3.57 21.05 -14.03
N GLU A 18 3.01 20.68 -12.89
CA GLU A 18 2.76 21.60 -11.78
C GLU A 18 2.68 20.82 -10.47
N PHE A 19 3.15 21.40 -9.36
CA PHE A 19 3.02 20.78 -8.04
C PHE A 19 2.99 21.84 -6.93
N SER A 20 2.45 21.46 -5.78
CA SER A 20 2.36 22.32 -4.59
C SER A 20 2.59 21.50 -3.32
N SER A 21 3.33 22.08 -2.36
CA SER A 21 3.32 21.62 -0.96
C SER A 21 2.58 22.63 -0.10
N SER A 22 1.77 22.16 0.82
CA SER A 22 0.92 22.93 1.72
C SER A 22 -0.12 23.80 1.01
N VAL A 23 -1.38 23.45 1.22
CA VAL A 23 -2.46 24.42 1.12
C VAL A 23 -3.17 24.50 2.46
N GLY A 24 -3.34 25.72 2.98
CA GLY A 24 -4.11 25.95 4.20
C GLY A 24 -5.56 25.47 4.03
N ARG A 25 -6.16 24.95 5.10
CA ARG A 25 -7.61 24.67 5.19
C ARG A 25 -8.33 26.02 5.09
N GLY A 26 -9.05 26.31 3.99
CA GLY A 26 -9.79 27.58 3.87
C GLY A 26 -10.07 28.08 2.45
N ASP A 27 -10.71 27.25 1.63
CA ASP A 27 -11.67 27.58 0.56
C ASP A 27 -11.41 28.82 -0.32
N GLY A 28 -10.54 28.63 -1.32
CA GLY A 28 -10.48 29.52 -2.50
C GLY A 28 -9.23 29.43 -3.36
N GLY A 29 -8.24 28.63 -2.95
CA GLY A 29 -7.00 28.37 -3.72
C GLY A 29 -6.32 27.03 -3.42
N GLY A 30 -6.87 26.22 -2.50
CA GLY A 30 -6.39 24.88 -2.19
C GLY A 30 -7.09 23.79 -2.95
N ASN A 31 -6.30 22.84 -3.44
CA ASN A 31 -6.81 21.62 -4.01
C ASN A 31 -7.26 20.73 -2.83
N ILE A 32 -8.57 20.71 -2.58
CA ILE A 32 -9.20 19.87 -1.57
C ILE A 32 -9.36 18.47 -2.16
N ASP A 33 -8.84 17.47 -1.47
CA ASP A 33 -8.98 16.09 -1.87
C ASP A 33 -10.39 15.53 -1.58
N ASN A 34 -10.62 14.28 -1.99
CA ASN A 34 -11.88 13.58 -1.78
C ASN A 34 -12.21 13.28 -0.31
N PHE A 35 -11.32 13.58 0.63
CA PHE A 35 -11.60 13.51 2.08
C PHE A 35 -12.01 14.86 2.65
N GLY A 36 -12.11 15.90 1.83
CA GLY A 36 -12.37 17.25 2.29
C GLY A 36 -11.15 17.90 2.94
N GLU A 37 -9.96 17.37 2.71
CA GLU A 37 -8.72 17.89 3.26
C GLU A 37 -7.89 18.60 2.19
N PRO A 38 -7.22 19.71 2.52
CA PRO A 38 -6.18 20.24 1.67
C PRO A 38 -5.05 19.23 1.54
N SER A 39 -4.70 18.92 0.29
CA SER A 39 -3.61 18.00 -0.01
C SER A 39 -2.56 18.70 -0.86
N ASP A 40 -1.30 18.36 -0.60
CA ASP A 40 -0.24 18.55 -1.58
C ASP A 40 -0.63 17.80 -2.87
N TRP A 41 -0.13 18.25 -4.01
CA TRP A 41 -0.48 17.59 -5.26
C TRP A 41 0.62 17.74 -6.29
N ILE A 42 0.64 16.79 -7.20
CA ILE A 42 1.54 16.67 -8.33
C ILE A 42 0.68 16.43 -9.55
N GLU A 43 0.92 17.21 -10.59
CA GLU A 43 0.25 17.05 -11.87
C GLU A 43 1.21 16.48 -12.90
N LEU A 44 0.72 15.47 -13.62
CA LEU A 44 1.40 14.83 -14.73
C LEU A 44 0.69 15.16 -16.03
N CYS A 45 1.44 15.46 -17.09
CA CYS A 45 0.87 15.68 -18.42
C CYS A 45 1.58 14.84 -19.48
N ASN A 46 0.81 14.23 -20.38
CA ASN A 46 1.35 13.64 -21.59
C ASN A 46 1.61 14.73 -22.65
N VAL A 47 2.81 15.32 -22.62
CA VAL A 47 3.26 16.37 -23.56
C VAL A 47 3.60 15.84 -24.96
N GLY A 48 3.39 14.54 -25.22
CA GLY A 48 3.58 13.90 -26.51
C GLY A 48 2.35 13.95 -27.41
N SER A 49 2.49 13.39 -28.62
CA SER A 49 1.44 13.35 -29.64
C SER A 49 0.74 11.98 -29.76
N GLN A 50 1.06 11.03 -28.89
CA GLN A 50 0.48 9.68 -28.86
C GLN A 50 -0.07 9.36 -27.48
N ARG A 51 -1.10 8.52 -27.44
CA ARG A 51 -1.65 7.93 -26.21
C ARG A 51 -0.54 7.21 -25.43
N LEU A 52 -0.43 7.52 -24.14
CA LEU A 52 0.57 6.98 -23.22
C LEU A 52 -0.10 6.10 -22.17
N LYS A 53 0.52 4.97 -21.82
CA LYS A 53 0.14 4.19 -20.65
C LYS A 53 1.12 4.50 -19.52
N LEU A 54 0.60 4.72 -18.32
CA LEU A 54 1.40 5.02 -17.13
C LEU A 54 1.78 3.76 -16.35
N ASP A 55 1.46 2.57 -16.84
CA ASP A 55 1.71 1.34 -16.12
C ASP A 55 3.20 1.14 -15.85
N GLY A 56 3.54 0.98 -14.58
CA GLY A 56 4.93 0.82 -14.18
C GLY A 56 5.68 2.13 -13.92
N ILE A 57 5.12 3.29 -14.27
CA ILE A 57 5.71 4.58 -13.92
C ILE A 57 5.54 4.84 -12.42
N SER A 58 6.53 5.45 -11.80
CA SER A 58 6.52 5.77 -10.37
C SER A 58 6.85 7.22 -10.11
N LEU A 59 6.22 7.80 -9.08
CA LEU A 59 6.59 9.07 -8.47
C LEU A 59 7.47 8.85 -7.24
N SER A 60 8.38 9.78 -6.98
CA SER A 60 9.18 9.80 -5.75
C SER A 60 9.63 11.20 -5.38
N ASP A 61 9.68 11.48 -4.09
CA ASP A 61 10.29 12.66 -3.47
C ASP A 61 11.78 12.42 -3.08
N ASN A 62 12.34 11.25 -3.45
CA ASN A 62 13.62 10.77 -2.92
C ASN A 62 14.50 10.09 -3.98
N GLU A 63 15.66 10.69 -4.28
CA GLU A 63 16.65 10.18 -5.23
C GLU A 63 17.25 8.82 -4.89
N GLN A 64 17.26 8.45 -3.62
CA GLN A 64 17.71 7.12 -3.18
C GLN A 64 16.64 6.06 -3.43
N GLN A 65 15.39 6.46 -3.68
CA GLN A 65 14.22 5.61 -3.88
C GLN A 65 13.40 6.09 -5.08
N PRO A 66 13.93 6.02 -6.31
CA PRO A 66 13.29 6.60 -7.49
C PRO A 66 11.88 6.06 -7.78
N MET A 67 11.52 4.88 -7.27
CA MET A 67 10.24 4.20 -7.50
C MET A 67 9.36 4.16 -6.24
N LYS A 68 9.26 5.27 -5.49
CA LYS A 68 8.62 5.30 -4.15
C LYS A 68 7.11 5.01 -4.18
N TRP A 69 6.40 5.53 -5.16
CA TRP A 69 4.96 5.32 -5.35
C TRP A 69 4.67 4.97 -6.80
N GLN A 70 4.07 3.82 -7.07
CA GLN A 70 3.79 3.36 -8.43
C GLN A 70 2.39 3.82 -8.87
N LEU A 71 2.31 4.44 -10.04
CA LEU A 71 1.04 4.81 -10.65
C LEU A 71 0.23 3.54 -10.99
N PRO A 72 -1.10 3.55 -10.78
CA PRO A 72 -1.93 2.46 -11.26
C PRO A 72 -2.04 2.43 -12.78
N TYR A 73 -2.69 1.40 -13.30
CA TYR A 73 -2.90 1.26 -14.73
C TYR A 73 -3.85 2.36 -15.26
N ILE A 74 -3.26 3.45 -15.74
CA ILE A 74 -3.95 4.61 -16.33
C ILE A 74 -3.40 4.87 -17.72
N THR A 75 -4.27 5.34 -18.61
CA THR A 75 -3.90 5.77 -19.95
C THR A 75 -4.17 7.27 -20.09
N LEU A 76 -3.20 8.02 -20.63
CA LEU A 76 -3.32 9.44 -20.95
C LEU A 76 -3.28 9.68 -22.45
N GLU A 77 -4.30 10.33 -22.99
CA GLU A 77 -4.30 10.91 -24.34
C GLU A 77 -3.29 12.07 -24.47
N PRO A 78 -2.94 12.49 -25.70
CA PRO A 78 -2.10 13.68 -25.90
C PRO A 78 -2.66 14.91 -25.17
N GLN A 79 -1.81 15.60 -24.40
CA GLN A 79 -2.12 16.76 -23.56
C GLN A 79 -3.07 16.50 -22.38
N GLU A 80 -3.47 15.24 -22.15
CA GLU A 80 -4.25 14.87 -20.98
C GLU A 80 -3.40 14.99 -19.71
N ARG A 81 -4.03 15.48 -18.64
CA ARG A 81 -3.42 15.76 -17.34
C ARG A 81 -3.99 14.81 -16.30
N LEU A 82 -3.12 14.31 -15.44
CA LEU A 82 -3.46 13.49 -14.30
C LEU A 82 -3.04 14.22 -13.02
N LEU A 83 -4.01 14.48 -12.17
CA LEU A 83 -3.76 15.00 -10.83
C LEU A 83 -3.53 13.84 -9.86
N VAL A 84 -2.46 13.94 -9.08
CA VAL A 84 -2.13 12.99 -8.01
C VAL A 84 -1.92 13.78 -6.73
N TYR A 85 -2.72 13.52 -5.70
CA TYR A 85 -2.51 14.13 -4.39
C TYR A 85 -1.28 13.53 -3.73
N ALA A 86 -0.33 14.33 -3.28
CA ALA A 86 0.79 13.89 -2.47
C ALA A 86 0.41 13.95 -0.99
N SER A 87 -0.59 13.16 -0.57
CA SER A 87 -1.15 13.28 0.79
C SER A 87 -0.52 12.35 1.82
N GLY A 88 0.26 11.36 1.36
CA GLY A 88 0.72 10.23 2.18
C GLY A 88 -0.27 9.07 2.29
N ARG A 89 -1.50 9.17 1.77
CA ARG A 89 -2.56 8.16 1.97
C ARG A 89 -2.39 6.87 1.16
N ASP A 90 -1.51 6.85 0.15
CA ASP A 90 -1.20 5.66 -0.67
C ASP A 90 -2.42 5.02 -1.36
N LEU A 91 -3.29 5.84 -1.96
CA LEU A 91 -4.47 5.39 -2.69
C LEU A 91 -4.17 5.33 -4.18
N SER A 92 -4.26 4.14 -4.76
CA SER A 92 -3.91 3.88 -6.16
C SER A 92 -5.02 3.18 -6.94
N ASP A 93 -6.28 3.35 -6.57
CA ASP A 93 -7.38 2.83 -7.39
C ASP A 93 -7.56 3.75 -8.61
N PRO A 94 -7.44 3.25 -9.86
CA PRO A 94 -7.62 4.08 -11.05
C PRO A 94 -9.05 4.65 -11.22
N GLY A 95 -10.04 4.17 -10.47
CA GLY A 95 -11.40 4.71 -10.44
C GLY A 95 -11.63 5.84 -9.43
N GLU A 96 -10.68 6.06 -8.52
CA GLU A 96 -10.77 7.05 -7.44
C GLU A 96 -9.64 8.09 -7.54
N PRO A 97 -9.72 9.22 -6.81
CA PRO A 97 -8.62 10.16 -6.73
C PRO A 97 -7.36 9.51 -6.17
N LEU A 98 -6.23 9.75 -6.83
CA LEU A 98 -4.97 9.12 -6.50
C LEU A 98 -4.24 9.87 -5.40
N HIS A 99 -3.66 9.13 -4.46
CA HIS A 99 -2.85 9.66 -3.39
C HIS A 99 -1.49 8.95 -3.35
N THR A 100 -0.40 9.70 -3.48
CA THR A 100 0.93 9.14 -3.23
C THR A 100 1.07 8.75 -1.77
N ASN A 101 2.09 7.93 -1.52
CA ASN A 101 2.49 7.53 -0.18
C ASN A 101 3.51 8.49 0.45
N PHE A 102 3.57 9.72 -0.04
CA PHE A 102 4.45 10.75 0.49
C PHE A 102 3.77 12.12 0.42
N ARG A 103 4.31 13.08 1.17
CA ARG A 103 3.93 14.50 1.12
C ARG A 103 5.07 15.30 0.54
N ILE A 104 4.77 16.49 0.03
CA ILE A 104 5.81 17.37 -0.51
C ILE A 104 6.36 18.25 0.63
N SER A 105 7.67 18.26 0.84
CA SER A 105 8.30 19.13 1.84
C SER A 105 8.32 20.59 1.39
N SER A 106 7.83 21.50 2.25
CA SER A 106 7.90 22.95 2.03
C SER A 106 9.34 23.49 1.98
N SER A 107 10.28 22.82 2.65
CA SER A 107 11.71 23.15 2.58
C SER A 107 12.37 22.82 1.24
N GLY A 108 11.67 22.05 0.40
CA GLY A 108 12.12 21.60 -0.91
C GLY A 108 12.75 20.23 -0.91
N GLU A 109 12.37 19.40 -1.89
CA GLU A 109 12.89 18.05 -2.11
C GLU A 109 12.80 17.67 -3.59
N THR A 110 13.53 16.63 -3.99
CA THR A 110 13.57 16.21 -5.40
C THR A 110 12.28 15.49 -5.76
N LEU A 111 11.55 15.95 -6.77
CA LEU A 111 10.48 15.13 -7.37
C LEU A 111 11.01 14.37 -8.58
N LEU A 112 10.71 13.07 -8.64
CA LEU A 112 11.14 12.15 -9.67
C LEU A 112 9.94 11.47 -10.28
N LEU A 113 9.95 11.37 -11.60
CA LEU A 113 9.12 10.45 -12.35
C LEU A 113 10.05 9.39 -12.94
N THR A 114 9.83 8.12 -12.64
CA THR A 114 10.71 7.04 -13.10
C THR A 114 9.94 5.90 -13.77
N SER A 115 10.61 5.18 -14.67
CA SER A 115 10.05 3.98 -15.31
C SER A 115 9.93 2.83 -14.29
N ARG A 116 9.31 1.72 -14.71
CA ARG A 116 9.24 0.45 -13.95
C ARG A 116 10.61 -0.13 -13.59
N GLU A 117 11.65 0.42 -14.19
CA GLU A 117 13.03 -0.03 -14.06
C GLU A 117 13.92 0.98 -13.34
N GLY A 118 13.32 2.08 -12.87
CA GLY A 118 13.94 3.16 -12.11
C GLY A 118 14.62 4.23 -12.97
N LEU A 119 14.55 4.14 -14.30
CA LEU A 119 15.11 5.16 -15.18
C LEU A 119 14.37 6.48 -14.95
N ILE A 120 15.11 7.56 -14.72
CA ILE A 120 14.53 8.89 -14.54
C ILE A 120 13.91 9.33 -15.87
N LEU A 121 12.58 9.45 -15.87
CA LEU A 121 11.81 9.97 -16.99
C LEU A 121 11.70 11.50 -16.91
N ASP A 122 11.58 12.01 -15.69
CA ASP A 122 11.53 13.43 -15.42
C ASP A 122 12.00 13.69 -13.99
N ASN A 123 12.56 14.86 -13.75
CA ASN A 123 12.96 15.28 -12.41
C ASN A 123 12.75 16.78 -12.18
N ILE A 124 12.62 17.13 -10.91
CA ILE A 124 12.63 18.49 -10.39
C ILE A 124 13.62 18.48 -9.22
N SER A 125 14.65 19.32 -9.29
CA SER A 125 15.60 19.48 -8.18
C SER A 125 14.90 20.04 -6.93
N PRO A 126 15.49 19.88 -5.73
CA PRO A 126 14.91 20.44 -4.51
C PRO A 126 14.69 21.95 -4.64
N ILE A 127 13.42 22.36 -4.59
CA ILE A 127 12.99 23.76 -4.69
C ILE A 127 12.12 24.06 -3.47
N LYS A 128 12.45 25.12 -2.74
CA LYS A 128 11.67 25.58 -1.59
C LYS A 128 10.25 25.89 -2.05
N MET A 129 9.26 25.27 -1.45
CA MET A 129 7.88 25.54 -1.76
C MET A 129 7.32 26.57 -0.78
N TRP A 130 6.56 27.50 -1.31
CA TRP A 130 5.94 28.59 -0.55
C TRP A 130 4.46 28.30 -0.43
N THR A 131 3.90 28.52 0.76
CA THR A 131 2.48 28.31 1.02
C THR A 131 1.63 29.04 -0.02
N ASN A 132 0.61 28.35 -0.55
CA ASN A 132 -0.32 28.87 -1.56
C ASN A 132 0.29 29.21 -2.94
N LEU A 133 1.57 28.87 -3.19
CA LEU A 133 2.17 28.89 -4.53
C LEU A 133 2.34 27.48 -5.05
N SER A 134 2.16 27.31 -6.36
CA SER A 134 2.64 26.12 -7.06
C SER A 134 3.92 26.44 -7.79
N TYR A 135 4.70 25.41 -8.05
CA TYR A 135 5.80 25.47 -9.00
C TYR A 135 5.38 24.73 -10.27
N GLY A 136 5.49 25.38 -11.42
CA GLY A 136 5.01 24.83 -12.68
C GLY A 136 6.04 24.93 -13.80
N ARG A 137 5.83 24.11 -14.83
CA ARG A 137 6.69 23.97 -16.01
C ARG A 137 5.82 23.89 -17.27
N GLU A 138 6.02 24.82 -18.18
CA GLU A 138 5.29 24.90 -19.44
C GLU A 138 6.05 24.20 -20.56
N TRP A 139 5.38 23.26 -21.24
CA TRP A 139 5.97 22.45 -22.30
C TRP A 139 5.24 22.68 -23.62
N ASN A 140 6.01 22.80 -24.72
CA ASN A 140 5.50 22.81 -26.07
C ASN A 140 6.24 21.76 -26.90
N ASN A 141 5.53 20.76 -27.44
CA ASN A 141 6.11 19.66 -28.23
C ASN A 141 7.38 19.07 -27.56
N GLN A 142 7.25 18.65 -26.29
CA GLN A 142 8.35 18.09 -25.47
C GLN A 142 9.52 19.06 -25.16
N THR A 143 9.40 20.35 -25.48
CA THR A 143 10.41 21.37 -25.18
C THR A 143 9.92 22.29 -24.06
N LEU A 144 10.69 22.39 -22.96
CA LEU A 144 10.40 23.31 -21.86
C LEU A 144 10.50 24.76 -22.34
N GLN A 145 9.45 25.55 -22.12
CA GLN A 145 9.35 26.95 -22.52
C GLN A 145 9.58 27.90 -21.34
N ALA A 146 9.02 27.58 -20.18
CA ALA A 146 9.12 28.37 -18.96
C ALA A 146 8.97 27.49 -17.72
N GLU A 147 9.56 27.91 -16.61
CA GLU A 147 9.35 27.31 -15.28
C GLU A 147 9.48 28.35 -14.17
N GLY A 148 8.84 28.12 -13.03
CA GLY A 148 8.92 28.96 -11.83
C GLY A 148 7.64 28.90 -10.98
N TYR A 149 7.49 29.85 -10.06
CA TYR A 149 6.36 29.89 -9.14
C TYR A 149 5.15 30.61 -9.75
N TYR A 150 3.97 30.03 -9.55
CA TYR A 150 2.70 30.62 -9.94
C TYR A 150 1.95 31.08 -8.69
N LEU A 151 1.52 32.35 -8.72
CA LEU A 151 0.72 32.98 -7.66
C LEU A 151 -0.71 32.42 -7.55
N LYS A 152 -1.15 31.73 -8.61
CA LYS A 152 -2.44 31.04 -8.65
C LYS A 152 -2.20 29.64 -9.18
N PRO A 153 -2.20 28.62 -8.29
CA PRO A 153 -2.13 27.23 -8.71
C PRO A 153 -3.29 26.84 -9.65
N THR A 154 -3.01 26.02 -10.66
CA THR A 154 -3.98 25.58 -11.68
C THR A 154 -4.06 24.05 -11.73
N PRO A 155 -4.49 23.36 -10.67
CA PRO A 155 -4.56 21.90 -10.70
C PRO A 155 -5.49 21.42 -11.83
N SER A 156 -5.00 20.50 -12.66
CA SER A 156 -5.70 19.92 -13.81
C SER A 156 -5.94 20.88 -15.00
N GLU A 157 -5.44 22.11 -14.94
CA GLU A 157 -5.53 23.09 -16.03
C GLU A 157 -4.14 23.64 -16.37
N PRO A 158 -3.89 24.08 -17.62
CA PRO A 158 -2.64 24.77 -17.93
C PRO A 158 -2.57 26.14 -17.22
N PRO A 159 -1.37 26.59 -16.79
CA PRO A 159 -1.19 27.91 -16.24
C PRO A 159 -1.65 29.03 -17.19
N THR A 160 -2.21 30.10 -16.63
CA THR A 160 -2.77 31.25 -17.39
C THR A 160 -1.97 32.54 -17.23
N THR A 161 -0.89 32.52 -16.44
CA THR A 161 -0.02 33.67 -16.15
C THR A 161 1.44 33.29 -16.33
N LEU A 162 2.39 34.22 -16.30
CA LEU A 162 3.81 33.90 -16.37
C LEU A 162 4.37 33.58 -14.96
N PRO A 163 5.28 32.59 -14.82
CA PRO A 163 5.88 32.27 -13.54
C PRO A 163 6.87 33.33 -13.08
N ILE A 164 7.02 33.49 -11.76
CA ILE A 164 8.07 34.29 -11.12
C ILE A 164 9.23 33.39 -10.65
N GLN A 165 10.46 33.92 -10.63
CA GLN A 165 11.66 33.11 -10.36
C GLN A 165 12.02 33.01 -8.87
N ASP A 166 11.79 34.08 -8.10
CA ASP A 166 12.20 34.13 -6.70
C ASP A 166 11.16 34.89 -5.85
N PRO A 167 10.35 34.17 -5.07
CA PRO A 167 9.41 34.78 -4.13
C PRO A 167 10.12 35.46 -2.94
N SER A 168 11.40 35.19 -2.68
CA SER A 168 12.15 35.76 -1.56
C SER A 168 12.44 37.26 -1.69
N ALA A 169 12.32 37.85 -2.88
CA ALA A 169 12.33 39.30 -3.10
C ALA A 169 11.21 40.05 -2.33
N LEU A 170 10.30 39.30 -1.68
CA LEU A 170 9.32 39.81 -0.74
C LEU A 170 9.84 39.93 0.72
N SER A 171 11.08 39.52 1.04
CA SER A 171 11.64 39.33 2.40
C SER A 171 12.55 40.46 2.94
N ASP A 172 13.09 41.34 2.10
CA ASP A 172 14.07 42.38 2.48
C ASP A 172 13.41 43.74 2.76
N LYS A 173 12.33 43.74 3.56
CA LYS A 173 11.45 44.90 3.71
C LYS A 173 11.70 45.62 5.05
N PRO A 174 11.82 46.96 5.07
CA PRO A 174 12.13 47.73 6.28
C PRO A 174 10.97 47.80 7.31
N LEU A 175 9.78 47.35 6.92
CA LEU A 175 8.57 47.37 7.73
C LEU A 175 7.95 45.96 7.74
N LEU A 176 7.72 45.40 8.93
CA LEU A 176 7.28 44.02 9.13
C LEU A 176 6.08 43.93 10.07
N ILE A 177 5.27 42.89 9.91
CA ILE A 177 4.36 42.41 10.94
C ILE A 177 5.21 41.60 11.94
N ASN A 178 5.18 41.95 13.23
CA ASN A 178 6.14 41.45 14.22
C ASN A 178 5.55 40.49 15.27
N GLU A 179 4.33 40.77 15.72
CA GLU A 179 3.66 39.98 16.76
C GLU A 179 2.14 40.11 16.60
N VAL A 180 1.40 39.03 16.81
CA VAL A 180 -0.07 38.97 16.73
C VAL A 180 -0.63 38.17 17.89
N MET A 181 -1.82 38.55 18.37
CA MET A 181 -2.49 37.83 19.46
C MET A 181 -4.02 37.87 19.32
N ASN A 182 -4.66 36.77 19.73
CA ASN A 182 -6.10 36.67 19.89
C ASN A 182 -6.58 37.44 21.13
N GLY A 183 -7.59 38.29 20.95
CA GLY A 183 -8.17 39.12 21.98
C GLY A 183 -8.81 38.33 23.12
N ARG A 184 -9.38 37.14 22.89
CA ARG A 184 -10.19 36.37 23.88
C ARG A 184 -9.47 36.08 25.20
N SER A 185 -8.14 36.11 25.21
CA SER A 185 -7.31 35.82 26.37
C SER A 185 -6.20 36.86 26.60
N SER A 186 -6.30 38.00 25.91
CA SER A 186 -5.37 39.12 26.04
C SER A 186 -5.62 39.86 27.36
N THR A 187 -4.54 40.13 28.11
CA THR A 187 -4.54 41.07 29.23
C THR A 187 -4.26 42.52 28.79
N PHE A 188 -3.94 42.70 27.50
CA PHE A 188 -3.74 44.00 26.87
C PHE A 188 -5.07 44.45 26.25
N LEU A 189 -5.76 45.35 26.94
CA LEU A 189 -7.10 45.84 26.61
C LEU A 189 -7.01 47.13 25.78
N ASP A 190 -7.99 47.36 24.91
CA ASP A 190 -8.13 48.65 24.22
C ASP A 190 -8.68 49.76 25.16
N HIS A 191 -8.76 51.00 24.68
CA HIS A 191 -9.23 52.14 25.47
C HIS A 191 -10.64 51.98 26.06
N ASP A 192 -11.50 51.18 25.42
CA ASP A 192 -12.85 50.89 25.91
C ASP A 192 -12.85 49.79 27.00
N GLY A 193 -11.69 49.19 27.26
CA GLY A 193 -11.51 48.06 28.19
C GLY A 193 -11.81 46.70 27.55
N ASP A 194 -11.94 46.63 26.22
CA ASP A 194 -12.26 45.38 25.53
C ASP A 194 -11.00 44.54 25.24
N PRO A 195 -11.08 43.21 25.39
CA PRO A 195 -10.00 42.30 25.03
C PRO A 195 -10.02 42.05 23.50
N SER A 196 -9.49 43.01 22.74
CA SER A 196 -9.44 43.02 21.26
C SER A 196 -8.21 42.27 20.72
N ASP A 197 -8.34 41.68 19.53
CA ASP A 197 -7.20 41.17 18.77
C ASP A 197 -6.24 42.33 18.47
N TRP A 198 -4.94 42.08 18.44
CA TRP A 198 -3.96 43.12 18.14
C TRP A 198 -2.84 42.61 17.26
N ILE A 199 -2.29 43.57 16.50
CA ILE A 199 -1.26 43.40 15.49
C ILE A 199 -0.15 44.39 15.82
N GLU A 200 1.08 43.90 15.92
CA GLU A 200 2.26 44.75 16.02
C GLU A 200 2.96 44.87 14.66
N ILE A 201 3.25 46.11 14.26
CA ILE A 201 4.05 46.43 13.07
C ILE A 201 5.38 47.06 13.53
N TRP A 202 6.49 46.50 13.07
CA TRP A 202 7.84 46.92 13.46
C TRP A 202 8.58 47.57 12.29
N ASN A 203 9.16 48.74 12.54
CA ASN A 203 10.14 49.36 11.67
C ASN A 203 11.55 48.90 12.09
N ARG A 204 12.13 47.96 11.33
CA ARG A 204 13.47 47.42 11.58
C ARG A 204 14.61 48.25 10.98
N SER A 205 14.27 49.35 10.31
CA SER A 205 15.26 50.22 9.67
C SER A 205 15.84 51.24 10.66
N ASP A 206 16.92 51.88 10.25
CA ASP A 206 17.58 52.99 10.95
C ASP A 206 16.95 54.37 10.62
N THR A 207 15.87 54.40 9.83
CA THR A 207 15.17 55.62 9.43
C THR A 207 13.70 55.61 9.85
N GLU A 208 13.11 56.78 10.06
CA GLU A 208 11.67 56.89 10.35
C GLU A 208 10.84 56.56 9.11
N ILE A 209 9.80 55.73 9.28
CA ILE A 209 8.87 55.36 8.20
C ILE A 209 7.53 56.07 8.40
N ASP A 210 7.06 56.77 7.38
CA ASP A 210 5.71 57.33 7.30
C ASP A 210 4.75 56.28 6.72
N LEU A 211 3.71 55.93 7.48
CA LEU A 211 2.69 54.97 7.08
C LEU A 211 1.57 55.60 6.27
N GLN A 212 1.66 56.89 5.91
CA GLN A 212 0.62 57.56 5.13
C GLN A 212 0.34 56.79 3.84
N GLY A 213 -0.89 56.27 3.75
CA GLY A 213 -1.35 55.53 2.58
C GLY A 213 -0.99 54.04 2.58
N PHE A 214 -0.31 53.49 3.59
CA PHE A 214 -0.19 52.04 3.74
C PHE A 214 -1.54 51.42 4.13
N HIS A 215 -1.65 50.10 3.97
CA HIS A 215 -2.88 49.36 4.26
C HIS A 215 -2.64 48.07 5.06
N LEU A 216 -3.61 47.70 5.90
CA LEU A 216 -3.77 46.35 6.44
C LEU A 216 -5.01 45.68 5.86
N SER A 217 -4.93 44.37 5.65
CA SER A 217 -6.04 43.53 5.21
C SER A 217 -5.92 42.14 5.83
N ASP A 218 -7.06 41.53 6.15
CA ASP A 218 -7.24 40.10 6.44
C ASP A 218 -7.48 39.27 5.15
N ASP A 219 -7.41 39.92 3.96
CA ASP A 219 -7.65 39.32 2.64
C ASP A 219 -6.63 39.86 1.61
N LEU A 220 -5.80 38.96 1.07
CA LEU A 220 -4.80 39.23 0.02
C LEU A 220 -5.40 39.75 -1.30
N ARG A 221 -6.71 39.53 -1.54
CA ARG A 221 -7.46 40.01 -2.71
C ARG A 221 -8.02 41.42 -2.51
N GLN A 222 -8.10 41.89 -1.26
CA GLN A 222 -8.59 43.22 -0.88
C GLN A 222 -7.50 44.04 -0.16
N ARG A 223 -6.33 44.16 -0.76
CA ARG A 223 -5.13 44.80 -0.16
C ARG A 223 -5.31 46.24 0.34
N PHE A 224 -6.40 46.90 -0.04
CA PHE A 224 -6.76 48.26 0.35
C PHE A 224 -7.84 48.31 1.46
N LYS A 225 -8.10 47.21 2.19
CA LYS A 225 -9.24 47.06 3.13
C LYS A 225 -9.26 48.07 4.27
N TRP A 226 -8.14 48.27 4.95
CA TRP A 226 -8.00 49.30 5.98
C TRP A 226 -6.75 50.15 5.72
N ARG A 227 -6.92 51.48 5.64
CA ARG A 227 -5.82 52.41 5.35
C ARG A 227 -5.32 53.05 6.64
N PHE A 228 -4.01 53.08 6.83
CA PHE A 228 -3.40 53.77 7.97
C PHE A 228 -3.72 55.28 7.94
N PRO A 229 -4.11 55.89 9.08
CA PRO A 229 -4.08 57.35 9.24
C PRO A 229 -2.63 57.85 9.25
N ASN A 230 -2.42 59.18 9.19
CA ASN A 230 -1.08 59.77 9.25
C ASN A 230 -0.36 59.35 10.55
N ARG A 231 0.62 58.46 10.42
CA ARG A 231 1.38 57.82 11.51
C ARG A 231 2.81 57.60 11.05
N ARG A 232 3.73 57.78 11.99
CA ARG A 232 5.17 57.57 11.79
C ARG A 232 5.67 56.58 12.81
N ILE A 233 6.52 55.65 12.36
CA ILE A 233 7.23 54.73 13.24
C ILE A 233 8.71 55.12 13.23
N ALA A 234 9.22 55.51 14.39
CA ALA A 234 10.64 55.81 14.57
C ALA A 234 11.53 54.59 14.25
N PRO A 235 12.84 54.79 13.96
CA PRO A 235 13.78 53.69 13.77
C PRO A 235 13.73 52.67 14.92
N ASN A 236 13.76 51.38 14.60
CA ASN A 236 13.74 50.26 15.55
C ASN A 236 12.57 50.30 16.56
N ASN A 237 11.44 50.89 16.18
CA ASN A 237 10.27 51.01 17.04
C ASN A 237 9.06 50.30 16.42
N SER A 238 8.04 50.01 17.22
CA SER A 238 6.80 49.34 16.78
C SER A 238 5.56 50.21 17.01
N ILE A 239 4.48 49.86 16.33
CA ILE A 239 3.14 50.40 16.58
C ILE A 239 2.15 49.25 16.69
N ILE A 240 1.15 49.41 17.56
CA ILE A 240 0.07 48.44 17.73
C ILE A 240 -1.19 48.93 17.02
N VAL A 241 -1.83 47.99 16.33
CA VAL A 241 -3.12 48.14 15.69
C VAL A 241 -4.06 47.09 16.26
N PHE A 242 -5.15 47.52 16.90
CA PHE A 242 -6.21 46.63 17.34
C PHE A 242 -7.06 46.21 16.14
N ALA A 243 -7.14 44.93 15.86
CA ALA A 243 -8.07 44.35 14.89
C ALA A 243 -9.43 44.13 15.57
N SER A 244 -10.10 45.23 15.92
CA SER A 244 -11.32 45.19 16.73
C SER A 244 -12.61 45.21 15.92
N GLY A 245 -12.53 45.44 14.60
CA GLY A 245 -13.68 45.69 13.73
C GLY A 245 -14.31 47.08 13.91
N LYS A 246 -13.79 47.91 14.82
CA LYS A 246 -14.36 49.24 15.15
C LYS A 246 -14.04 50.31 14.10
N GLY A 247 -13.00 50.10 13.29
CA GLY A 247 -12.61 50.98 12.19
C GLY A 247 -11.97 52.31 12.61
N ILE A 248 -11.65 53.14 11.62
CA ILE A 248 -10.87 54.37 11.82
C ILE A 248 -11.59 55.43 12.66
N GLU A 249 -12.92 55.39 12.73
CA GLU A 249 -13.74 56.31 13.53
C GLU A 249 -13.48 56.18 15.04
N ARG A 250 -12.98 55.02 15.48
CA ARG A 250 -12.56 54.78 16.87
C ARG A 250 -11.05 54.90 17.08
N SER A 251 -10.28 55.16 16.03
CA SER A 251 -8.84 55.40 16.16
C SER A 251 -8.59 56.80 16.73
N THR A 252 -7.73 56.89 17.75
CA THR A 252 -7.31 58.15 18.39
C THR A 252 -5.84 58.44 18.06
N GLU A 253 -5.28 59.56 18.53
CA GLU A 253 -3.83 59.80 18.47
C GLU A 253 -3.00 58.68 19.13
N ARG A 254 -3.59 57.92 20.06
CA ARG A 254 -2.91 56.88 20.84
C ARG A 254 -3.21 55.44 20.41
N GLU A 255 -4.35 55.18 19.77
CA GLU A 255 -4.78 53.82 19.40
C GLU A 255 -5.33 53.75 17.98
N LEU A 256 -5.04 52.64 17.29
CA LEU A 256 -5.50 52.36 15.94
C LEU A 256 -6.43 51.15 15.95
N HIS A 257 -7.53 51.25 15.22
CA HIS A 257 -8.52 50.19 15.08
C HIS A 257 -8.82 49.87 13.62
N THR A 258 -8.65 48.61 13.22
CA THR A 258 -9.06 48.16 11.88
C THR A 258 -10.58 47.98 11.80
N ASN A 259 -11.12 47.99 10.58
CA ASN A 259 -12.53 47.69 10.29
C ASN A 259 -12.79 46.18 10.16
N PHE A 260 -11.83 45.33 10.59
CA PHE A 260 -11.94 43.89 10.62
C PHE A 260 -11.43 43.33 11.96
N LYS A 261 -11.70 42.06 12.22
CA LYS A 261 -11.14 41.31 13.35
C LYS A 261 -10.23 40.22 12.82
N LEU A 262 -9.27 39.77 13.62
CA LEU A 262 -8.48 38.62 13.22
C LEU A 262 -9.33 37.36 13.38
N ARG A 263 -9.19 36.45 12.43
CA ARG A 263 -9.65 35.08 12.61
C ARG A 263 -8.46 34.16 12.40
N GLU A 264 -8.50 33.03 13.08
CA GLU A 264 -7.56 31.95 12.84
C GLU A 264 -7.65 31.55 11.36
N GLU A 265 -6.53 31.18 10.75
CA GLU A 265 -6.47 30.69 9.36
C GLU A 265 -6.80 31.78 8.29
N GLU A 266 -6.78 33.07 8.65
CA GLU A 266 -6.82 34.20 7.71
C GLU A 266 -5.39 34.75 7.46
N VAL A 267 -5.22 35.49 6.35
CA VAL A 267 -3.95 36.14 6.03
C VAL A 267 -3.96 37.58 6.49
N LEU A 268 -3.00 37.98 7.32
CA LEU A 268 -2.76 39.37 7.62
C LEU A 268 -1.72 39.94 6.66
N VAL A 269 -2.10 40.97 5.93
CA VAL A 269 -1.28 41.58 4.88
C VAL A 269 -1.05 43.04 5.18
N LEU A 270 0.22 43.46 5.12
CA LEU A 270 0.66 44.84 5.09
C LEU A 270 1.00 45.21 3.65
N SER A 271 0.39 46.26 3.11
CA SER A 271 0.60 46.70 1.72
C SER A 271 1.00 48.18 1.61
N SER A 272 1.78 48.50 0.58
CA SER A 272 2.23 49.87 0.27
C SER A 272 1.07 50.76 -0.22
N PRO A 273 1.28 52.08 -0.40
CA PRO A 273 0.30 52.95 -1.02
C PRO A 273 -0.09 52.58 -2.45
N THR A 274 0.78 51.86 -3.17
CA THR A 274 0.54 51.36 -4.52
C THR A 274 -0.11 49.97 -4.56
N GLY A 275 -0.26 49.30 -3.41
CA GLY A 275 -0.87 47.96 -3.31
C GLY A 275 0.12 46.80 -3.41
N ASP A 276 1.42 47.10 -3.40
CA ASP A 276 2.47 46.08 -3.33
C ASP A 276 2.49 45.48 -1.93
N VAL A 277 2.60 44.15 -1.83
CA VAL A 277 2.67 43.47 -0.53
C VAL A 277 4.00 43.79 0.13
N VAL A 278 3.96 44.40 1.30
CA VAL A 278 5.11 44.82 2.10
C VAL A 278 5.51 43.73 3.09
N ASP A 279 4.55 43.13 3.80
CA ASP A 279 4.77 41.92 4.58
C ASP A 279 3.44 41.18 4.69
N PHE A 280 3.46 39.88 4.97
CA PHE A 280 2.25 39.14 5.28
C PHE A 280 2.55 37.95 6.19
N ILE A 281 1.53 37.52 6.92
CA ILE A 281 1.53 36.30 7.70
C ILE A 281 0.20 35.60 7.50
N GLU A 282 0.23 34.28 7.29
CA GLU A 282 -0.95 33.45 7.51
C GLU A 282 -1.04 33.18 9.01
N LEU A 283 -2.12 33.65 9.63
CA LEU A 283 -2.29 33.58 11.08
C LEU A 283 -2.44 32.10 11.48
N PRO A 284 -1.55 31.55 12.33
CA PRO A 284 -1.70 30.19 12.79
C PRO A 284 -2.92 30.11 13.75
N HIS A 285 -3.19 28.92 14.27
CA HIS A 285 -4.14 28.79 15.37
C HIS A 285 -3.63 29.57 16.61
N LEU A 286 -4.16 30.76 16.85
CA LEU A 286 -3.73 31.65 17.91
C LEU A 286 -4.15 31.08 19.28
N LEU A 287 -3.20 30.51 20.01
CA LEU A 287 -3.43 29.85 21.30
C LEU A 287 -3.86 30.85 22.39
N PRO A 288 -4.83 30.48 23.27
CA PRO A 288 -5.16 31.28 24.44
C PRO A 288 -3.94 31.60 25.31
N HIS A 289 -3.84 32.85 25.78
CA HIS A 289 -2.76 33.37 26.64
C HIS A 289 -1.36 33.42 26.00
N GLN A 290 -1.24 33.17 24.70
CA GLN A 290 0.02 33.24 23.97
C GLN A 290 -0.11 34.24 22.82
N SER A 291 0.99 34.88 22.47
CA SER A 291 1.13 35.59 21.20
C SER A 291 1.97 34.78 20.22
N TYR A 292 1.85 35.10 18.95
CA TYR A 292 2.68 34.54 17.89
C TYR A 292 3.53 35.66 17.31
N GLY A 293 4.85 35.54 17.37
CA GLY A 293 5.76 36.63 17.06
C GLY A 293 7.05 36.18 16.36
N ARG A 294 7.80 37.14 15.83
CA ARG A 294 9.09 36.89 15.19
C ARG A 294 10.24 36.79 16.19
N ASP A 295 11.05 35.73 16.06
CA ASP A 295 12.39 35.52 16.63
C ASP A 295 13.39 35.43 15.47
N GLU A 296 14.28 36.41 15.30
CA GLU A 296 15.27 36.44 14.21
C GLU A 296 14.68 36.06 12.82
N ASP A 297 13.54 36.68 12.47
CA ASP A 297 12.72 36.45 11.26
C ASP A 297 11.95 35.11 11.17
N GLN A 298 12.11 34.19 12.12
CA GLN A 298 11.29 32.98 12.28
C GLN A 298 10.07 33.23 13.18
N TRP A 299 8.93 32.62 12.89
CA TRP A 299 7.74 32.79 13.74
C TRP A 299 7.62 31.71 14.81
N THR A 300 7.33 32.10 16.06
CA THR A 300 7.19 31.20 17.20
C THR A 300 6.11 31.68 18.18
N TYR A 301 5.67 30.78 19.06
CA TYR A 301 4.73 31.11 20.14
C TYR A 301 5.47 31.66 21.36
N TYR A 302 4.94 32.74 21.94
CA TYR A 302 5.41 33.33 23.18
C TYR A 302 4.36 33.16 24.29
N GLY A 303 4.78 32.54 25.39
CA GLY A 303 3.93 32.36 26.58
C GLY A 303 3.64 33.64 27.36
N VAL A 304 4.31 34.75 27.03
CA VAL A 304 4.06 36.08 27.59
C VAL A 304 4.02 37.08 26.42
N PRO A 305 2.85 37.60 26.06
CA PRO A 305 2.73 38.60 25.00
C PRO A 305 3.51 39.89 25.31
N SER A 306 4.13 40.49 24.30
CA SER A 306 5.04 41.64 24.45
C SER A 306 4.63 42.90 23.67
N PRO A 307 3.37 43.35 23.74
CA PRO A 307 2.90 44.50 22.96
C PRO A 307 3.77 45.75 23.17
N GLY A 308 4.40 46.24 22.10
CA GLY A 308 5.20 47.47 22.09
C GLY A 308 6.59 47.29 22.69
N GLN A 309 7.03 46.06 22.92
CA GLN A 309 8.32 45.69 23.49
C GLN A 309 8.97 44.62 22.61
N PRO A 310 10.31 44.44 22.67
CA PRO A 310 10.94 43.32 21.98
C PRO A 310 10.36 41.98 22.43
N ASN A 311 10.06 41.10 21.47
CA ASN A 311 9.64 39.73 21.73
C ASN A 311 10.68 39.04 22.65
N ARG A 312 10.25 38.53 23.79
CA ARG A 312 11.13 37.84 24.75
C ARG A 312 10.67 36.40 24.91
N SER A 313 11.55 35.47 24.58
CA SER A 313 11.33 34.05 24.85
C SER A 313 11.16 33.82 26.35
N TYR A 314 9.94 33.57 26.81
CA TYR A 314 9.74 32.89 28.08
C TYR A 314 10.10 31.42 27.85
N ILE A 315 11.12 30.92 28.56
CA ILE A 315 11.48 29.50 28.59
C ILE A 315 10.58 28.84 29.65
N PRO A 316 9.55 28.05 29.29
CA PRO A 316 8.80 27.26 30.28
C PRO A 316 9.69 26.12 30.78
N GLU A 317 9.39 25.60 31.98
CA GLU A 317 10.12 24.54 32.71
C GLU A 317 10.97 23.63 31.81
N GLU A 318 12.27 23.55 32.11
CA GLU A 318 13.27 22.72 31.41
C GLU A 318 12.87 21.23 31.37
N HIS A 319 11.99 20.86 30.45
CA HIS A 319 11.70 19.49 30.10
C HIS A 319 12.67 19.10 28.98
N HIS A 320 13.78 18.48 29.35
CA HIS A 320 14.83 18.07 28.39
C HIS A 320 14.57 16.71 27.76
N LEU A 321 13.34 16.18 27.78
CA LEU A 321 13.07 14.86 27.21
C LEU A 321 13.36 14.84 25.71
N LYS A 322 13.92 13.73 25.24
CA LYS A 322 14.24 13.52 23.83
C LYS A 322 13.59 12.26 23.30
N ILE A 323 13.08 12.31 22.07
CA ILE A 323 12.76 11.11 21.30
C ILE A 323 14.09 10.52 20.82
N ASN A 324 14.50 9.39 21.39
CA ASN A 324 15.86 8.84 21.24
C ASN A 324 15.98 7.84 20.09
N GLU A 325 15.01 6.95 19.95
CA GLU A 325 15.03 5.90 18.93
C GLU A 325 13.60 5.45 18.62
N VAL A 326 13.32 5.17 17.36
CA VAL A 326 12.02 4.74 16.88
C VAL A 326 12.18 3.56 15.91
N MET A 327 11.22 2.66 15.92
CA MET A 327 11.15 1.54 15.00
C MET A 327 9.70 1.29 14.61
N SER A 328 9.45 1.16 13.32
CA SER A 328 8.21 0.61 12.78
C SER A 328 8.47 -0.84 12.34
N GLY A 329 7.65 -1.78 12.81
CA GLY A 329 7.96 -3.21 12.69
C GLY A 329 6.73 -4.09 12.58
N ASP A 330 6.89 -5.27 11.96
CA ASP A 330 5.77 -6.16 11.59
C ASP A 330 4.97 -6.71 12.79
N ILE A 331 5.55 -6.73 14.00
CA ILE A 331 4.90 -7.26 15.22
C ILE A 331 4.44 -6.13 16.15
N PHE A 332 5.20 -5.03 16.28
CA PHE A 332 4.82 -3.82 17.01
C PHE A 332 5.78 -2.67 16.68
N ASP A 333 5.24 -1.45 16.72
CA ASP A 333 6.03 -0.22 16.61
C ASP A 333 6.42 0.26 18.01
N TRP A 334 7.50 1.01 18.11
CA TRP A 334 7.87 1.61 19.38
C TRP A 334 8.60 2.94 19.22
N ILE A 335 8.39 3.81 20.22
CA ILE A 335 9.06 5.09 20.41
C ILE A 335 9.81 5.00 21.73
N GLU A 336 11.09 5.36 21.73
CA GLU A 336 11.87 5.46 22.95
C GLU A 336 12.08 6.93 23.33
N LEU A 337 11.80 7.24 24.60
CA LEU A 337 12.14 8.54 25.19
C LEU A 337 13.38 8.43 26.07
N TYR A 338 14.25 9.42 26.00
CA TYR A 338 15.45 9.58 26.82
C TYR A 338 15.32 10.79 27.74
N ASN A 339 15.70 10.61 29.00
CA ASN A 339 15.84 11.69 29.97
C ASN A 339 17.33 12.05 30.12
N PRO A 340 17.81 13.16 29.53
CA PRO A 340 19.21 13.57 29.64
C PRO A 340 19.54 14.24 30.97
N THR A 341 18.58 14.45 31.87
CA THR A 341 18.82 15.16 33.13
C THR A 341 19.36 14.24 34.23
N ASP A 342 19.83 14.85 35.32
CA ASP A 342 20.27 14.14 36.54
C ASP A 342 19.11 13.87 37.53
N LYS A 343 17.86 14.16 37.13
CA LYS A 343 16.65 13.94 37.95
C LYS A 343 15.69 13.02 37.22
N ALA A 344 14.86 12.30 37.97
CA ALA A 344 13.78 11.52 37.37
C ALA A 344 12.72 12.47 36.79
N GLN A 345 12.15 12.12 35.64
CA GLN A 345 11.11 12.91 34.96
C GLN A 345 9.81 12.09 34.93
N SER A 346 8.74 12.64 35.52
CA SER A 346 7.40 12.08 35.32
C SER A 346 6.91 12.41 33.92
N LEU A 347 6.23 11.46 33.28
CA LEU A 347 5.57 11.65 31.98
C LEU A 347 4.10 12.04 32.13
N ASP A 348 3.60 12.23 33.34
CA ASP A 348 2.19 12.57 33.57
C ASP A 348 1.81 13.86 32.84
N GLY A 349 0.86 13.73 31.91
CA GLY A 349 0.32 14.85 31.13
C GLY A 349 1.14 15.22 29.90
N PHE A 350 2.34 14.66 29.69
CA PHE A 350 3.04 14.76 28.41
C PHE A 350 2.23 14.05 27.33
N SER A 351 2.41 14.44 26.07
CA SER A 351 1.72 13.78 24.95
C SER A 351 2.62 13.60 23.74
N LEU A 352 2.39 12.51 23.01
CA LEU A 352 2.99 12.24 21.71
C LEU A 352 1.96 12.39 20.61
N SER A 353 2.40 12.92 19.47
CA SER A 353 1.59 13.07 18.26
C SER A 353 2.43 12.84 17.00
N ASP A 354 1.83 12.31 15.95
CA ASP A 354 2.31 12.33 14.56
C ASP A 354 1.76 13.54 13.77
N ASP A 355 0.94 14.37 14.42
CA ASP A 355 0.38 15.62 13.90
C ASP A 355 0.64 16.79 14.88
N ILE A 356 1.38 17.81 14.43
CA ILE A 356 1.68 19.00 15.22
C ILE A 356 0.42 19.79 15.62
N GLY A 357 -0.67 19.69 14.84
CA GLY A 357 -1.97 20.30 15.13
C GLY A 357 -2.79 19.56 16.18
N ALA A 358 -2.36 18.36 16.60
CA ALA A 358 -3.03 17.53 17.59
C ALA A 358 -2.18 17.35 18.88
N PRO A 359 -1.92 18.42 19.66
CA PRO A 359 -0.99 18.38 20.79
C PRO A 359 -1.37 17.43 21.93
N LYS A 360 -2.57 16.85 21.91
CA LYS A 360 -3.07 15.89 22.92
C LYS A 360 -3.45 14.54 22.33
N LEU A 361 -2.87 14.16 21.19
CA LEU A 361 -3.22 12.92 20.48
C LEU A 361 -3.03 11.68 21.38
N TRP A 362 -1.84 11.47 21.94
CA TRP A 362 -1.61 10.39 22.93
C TRP A 362 -1.02 10.92 24.22
N VAL A 363 -1.88 11.16 25.22
CA VAL A 363 -1.48 11.62 26.56
C VAL A 363 -0.91 10.47 27.38
N LEU A 364 0.30 10.66 27.90
CA LEU A 364 1.03 9.72 28.74
C LEU A 364 0.67 9.92 30.22
N SER A 365 0.67 8.81 30.97
CA SER A 365 0.40 8.80 32.41
C SER A 365 1.08 7.63 33.10
N ASP A 366 1.28 7.74 34.42
CA ASP A 366 1.73 6.69 35.33
C ASP A 366 3.11 6.11 34.97
N GLN A 367 3.98 6.92 34.37
CA GLN A 367 5.33 6.55 33.96
C GLN A 367 6.37 7.57 34.42
N THR A 368 7.55 7.10 34.80
CA THR A 368 8.67 7.94 35.22
C THR A 368 9.95 7.42 34.58
N ILE A 369 10.71 8.32 33.94
CA ILE A 369 12.02 7.99 33.37
C ILE A 369 13.10 8.36 34.40
N PRO A 370 13.97 7.41 34.83
CA PRO A 370 15.05 7.73 35.76
C PRO A 370 16.08 8.70 35.15
N PRO A 371 16.94 9.33 35.97
CA PRO A 371 18.05 10.13 35.48
C PRO A 371 18.90 9.36 34.47
N LYS A 372 19.25 9.99 33.34
CA LYS A 372 19.98 9.36 32.22
C LYS A 372 19.33 8.06 31.70
N GLY A 373 18.04 7.87 31.97
CA GLY A 373 17.28 6.67 31.67
C GLY A 373 16.53 6.73 30.35
N PHE A 374 16.08 5.56 29.89
CA PHE A 374 15.29 5.35 28.69
C PHE A 374 13.96 4.69 29.05
N ILE A 375 12.90 4.98 28.31
CA ILE A 375 11.64 4.22 28.37
C ILE A 375 11.17 3.89 26.95
N VAL A 376 10.76 2.64 26.75
CA VAL A 376 10.25 2.16 25.46
C VAL A 376 8.72 2.13 25.51
N LEU A 377 8.12 3.00 24.71
CA LEU A 377 6.67 3.09 24.52
C LEU A 377 6.28 2.22 23.33
N LYS A 378 5.55 1.13 23.58
CA LYS A 378 5.12 0.19 22.54
C LYS A 378 3.74 0.56 22.00
N LEU A 379 3.63 0.77 20.69
CA LEU A 379 2.39 1.15 20.02
C LEU A 379 1.60 -0.11 19.65
N HIS A 380 0.88 -0.68 20.62
CA HIS A 380 0.07 -1.89 20.41
C HIS A 380 -1.22 -1.85 21.22
N ASN A 381 -2.25 -2.53 20.70
CA ASN A 381 -3.65 -2.41 21.12
C ASN A 381 -3.99 -3.15 22.44
N THR A 382 -3.01 -3.51 23.27
CA THR A 382 -3.22 -4.25 24.53
C THR A 382 -2.75 -3.50 25.79
N SER A 383 -2.35 -2.23 25.67
CA SER A 383 -2.01 -1.39 26.83
C SER A 383 -3.28 -0.78 27.47
N LYS A 384 -3.17 -0.29 28.71
CA LYS A 384 -4.28 0.41 29.41
C LYS A 384 -4.71 1.72 28.73
N ASN A 385 -3.82 2.33 27.95
CA ASN A 385 -4.04 3.55 27.18
C ASN A 385 -3.33 3.40 25.82
N PRO A 386 -3.95 2.70 24.86
CA PRO A 386 -3.31 2.43 23.56
C PRO A 386 -3.14 3.74 22.77
N PRO A 387 -2.04 3.89 22.02
CA PRO A 387 -1.89 5.04 21.14
C PRO A 387 -2.95 4.99 20.02
N PRO A 388 -3.47 6.13 19.58
CA PRO A 388 -4.43 6.22 18.49
C PRO A 388 -3.77 6.21 17.10
N PHE A 389 -2.45 6.00 17.01
CA PHE A 389 -1.68 6.01 15.76
C PHE A 389 -0.63 4.88 15.71
N ARG A 390 -0.06 4.63 14.52
CA ARG A 390 1.05 3.71 14.25
C ARG A 390 2.16 4.45 13.53
N LEU A 391 3.39 3.93 13.59
CA LEU A 391 4.50 4.58 12.89
C LEU A 391 4.55 4.18 11.41
N ASP A 392 4.65 5.17 10.52
CA ASP A 392 4.81 4.95 9.08
C ASP A 392 6.25 4.57 8.74
N GLN A 393 6.43 3.39 8.16
CA GLN A 393 7.73 2.93 7.65
C GLN A 393 8.28 3.82 6.54
N LYS A 394 7.49 4.69 5.92
CA LYS A 394 7.93 5.63 4.89
C LYS A 394 8.54 6.91 5.49
N GLY A 395 8.34 7.14 6.78
CA GLY A 395 8.85 8.27 7.52
C GLY A 395 7.77 9.31 7.81
N GLU A 396 7.80 9.89 9.01
CA GLU A 396 6.88 10.91 9.50
C GLU A 396 7.62 11.84 10.48
N GLU A 397 6.94 12.85 11.01
CA GLU A 397 7.45 13.69 12.10
C GLU A 397 6.66 13.43 13.38
N LEU A 398 7.36 13.07 14.44
CA LEU A 398 6.80 12.90 15.77
C LEU A 398 7.04 14.15 16.60
N VAL A 399 6.04 14.54 17.38
CA VAL A 399 6.11 15.70 18.28
C VAL A 399 5.80 15.26 19.70
N LEU A 400 6.69 15.62 20.63
CA LEU A 400 6.50 15.47 22.07
C LEU A 400 6.06 16.80 22.65
N PHE A 401 4.95 16.83 23.38
CA PHE A 401 4.42 18.02 24.04
C PHE A 401 4.50 17.91 25.57
N SER A 402 4.71 19.06 26.22
CA SER A 402 4.64 19.19 27.67
C SER A 402 3.18 19.14 28.16
N PRO A 403 2.92 18.97 29.46
CA PRO A 403 1.57 19.04 30.02
C PRO A 403 0.83 20.37 29.76
N SER A 404 1.58 21.45 29.56
CA SER A 404 1.06 22.78 29.19
C SER A 404 0.79 22.93 27.69
N GLY A 405 1.10 21.92 26.86
CA GLY A 405 0.90 21.93 25.41
C GLY A 405 2.04 22.56 24.61
N ASN A 406 3.21 22.80 25.21
CA ASN A 406 4.37 23.34 24.50
C ASN A 406 5.15 22.19 23.84
N ILE A 407 5.76 22.44 22.67
CA ILE A 407 6.65 21.46 22.04
C ILE A 407 7.91 21.28 22.88
N VAL A 408 8.22 20.03 23.21
CA VAL A 408 9.39 19.59 23.98
C VAL A 408 10.46 19.04 23.05
N ASP A 409 10.06 18.23 22.06
CA ASP A 409 10.97 17.67 21.07
C ASP A 409 10.21 17.33 19.78
N THR A 410 10.91 17.38 18.65
CA THR A 410 10.42 16.94 17.35
C THR A 410 11.39 15.94 16.76
N PHE A 411 10.89 14.85 16.17
CA PHE A 411 11.74 13.80 15.63
C PHE A 411 11.19 13.29 14.29
N LYS A 412 11.98 13.52 13.23
CA LYS A 412 11.69 12.93 11.92
C LYS A 412 12.13 11.48 11.92
N THR A 413 11.20 10.54 11.76
CA THR A 413 11.51 9.10 11.79
C THR A 413 12.33 8.70 10.57
N GLY A 414 12.01 9.25 9.39
CA GLY A 414 12.59 8.83 8.12
C GLY A 414 12.18 7.40 7.74
N ARG A 415 12.47 6.98 6.50
CA ARG A 415 12.04 5.66 6.03
C ARG A 415 12.70 4.53 6.82
N LEU A 416 11.89 3.74 7.51
CA LEU A 416 12.27 2.55 8.26
C LEU A 416 12.03 1.30 7.41
N TYR A 417 12.95 0.34 7.49
CA TYR A 417 12.79 -1.00 6.92
C TYR A 417 12.73 -1.98 8.08
N SER A 418 12.10 -3.14 7.89
CA SER A 418 12.01 -4.14 8.96
C SER A 418 13.41 -4.48 9.52
N GLY A 419 13.53 -4.44 10.85
CA GLY A 419 14.79 -4.62 11.58
C GLY A 419 15.69 -3.38 11.68
N MET A 420 15.30 -2.25 11.09
CA MET A 420 15.97 -0.96 11.24
C MET A 420 15.20 -0.03 12.19
N SER A 421 15.94 0.76 12.95
CA SER A 421 15.45 1.91 13.71
C SER A 421 16.07 3.21 13.22
N SER A 422 15.45 4.32 13.58
CA SER A 422 16.00 5.67 13.42
C SER A 422 16.17 6.25 14.82
N GLY A 423 17.29 6.92 15.08
CA GLY A 423 17.55 7.43 16.43
C GLY A 423 18.59 8.54 16.46
N LEU A 424 18.73 9.16 17.62
CA LEU A 424 19.74 10.18 17.85
C LEU A 424 21.15 9.58 17.83
N ASN A 425 22.07 10.32 17.24
CA ASN A 425 23.48 9.97 17.25
C ASN A 425 23.98 10.01 18.72
N PRO A 426 24.56 8.91 19.24
CA PRO A 426 25.00 8.81 20.64
C PRO A 426 26.24 9.68 20.98
N GLU A 427 26.87 10.27 19.97
CA GLU A 427 28.03 11.16 20.06
C GLU A 427 27.66 12.63 19.80
N ASP A 428 26.67 12.90 18.95
CA ASP A 428 26.08 14.22 18.70
C ASP A 428 24.54 14.13 18.66
N GLN A 429 23.88 14.46 19.76
CA GLN A 429 22.42 14.32 19.86
C GLN A 429 21.62 15.32 19.01
N SER A 430 22.27 16.24 18.28
CA SER A 430 21.62 17.08 17.27
C SER A 430 21.41 16.36 15.93
N GLU A 431 22.12 15.25 15.71
CA GLU A 431 22.04 14.46 14.49
C GLU A 431 21.15 13.21 14.66
N ARG A 432 20.40 12.88 13.61
CA ARG A 432 19.62 11.64 13.51
C ARG A 432 20.32 10.68 12.54
N LEU A 433 20.42 9.41 12.95
CA LEU A 433 21.02 8.33 12.18
C LEU A 433 20.07 7.13 12.09
N PHE A 434 20.34 6.26 11.12
CA PHE A 434 19.68 4.97 10.97
C PHE A 434 20.50 3.87 11.62
N PHE A 435 19.87 2.94 12.33
CA PHE A 435 20.55 1.85 13.02
C PHE A 435 20.13 0.49 12.48
N SER A 436 21.11 -0.26 11.97
CA SER A 436 20.91 -1.66 11.52
C SER A 436 20.65 -2.66 12.65
N ARG A 437 20.76 -2.21 13.90
CA ARG A 437 20.51 -2.99 15.12
C ARG A 437 19.90 -2.08 16.17
N PRO A 438 18.57 -2.13 16.36
CA PRO A 438 17.89 -1.28 17.32
C PRO A 438 18.32 -1.54 18.77
N THR A 439 18.21 -0.54 19.62
CA THR A 439 18.67 -0.57 21.02
C THR A 439 17.59 -0.25 22.07
N PRO A 440 16.39 -0.86 22.01
CA PRO A 440 15.31 -0.53 22.94
C PRO A 440 15.72 -0.75 24.41
N GLY A 441 15.52 0.29 25.22
CA GLY A 441 15.85 0.43 26.62
C GLY A 441 17.32 0.74 26.90
N GLN A 442 18.14 1.06 25.88
CA GLN A 442 19.59 1.21 25.99
C GLN A 442 20.11 2.36 25.14
N LYS A 443 21.29 2.87 25.49
CA LYS A 443 21.99 3.87 24.67
C LYS A 443 22.29 3.34 23.26
N ASN A 444 21.96 4.14 22.24
CA ASN A 444 22.29 3.92 20.83
C ASN A 444 23.79 3.66 20.62
N ARG A 445 24.14 2.86 19.60
CA ARG A 445 25.54 2.43 19.34
C ARG A 445 26.03 2.86 17.97
N ILE A 446 27.00 3.77 17.95
CA ILE A 446 27.56 4.36 16.72
C ILE A 446 28.06 3.32 15.69
N ARG A 447 28.57 2.18 16.16
CA ARG A 447 29.06 1.08 15.30
C ARG A 447 27.98 0.42 14.42
N TYR A 448 26.70 0.73 14.66
CA TYR A 448 25.56 0.22 13.87
C TYR A 448 24.83 1.34 13.13
N ALA A 449 25.33 2.58 13.22
CA ALA A 449 24.70 3.78 12.72
C ALA A 449 25.10 4.08 11.27
N TYR A 450 24.19 4.70 10.52
CA TYR A 450 24.36 5.09 9.13
C TYR A 450 23.65 6.42 8.85
N ASP A 451 24.21 7.20 7.95
CA ASP A 451 23.70 8.52 7.56
C ASP A 451 22.42 8.42 6.70
N GLY A 452 22.14 7.23 6.16
CA GLY A 452 21.05 7.00 5.22
C GLY A 452 21.16 5.67 4.51
N ILE A 453 20.61 5.59 3.29
CA ILE A 453 20.62 4.40 2.44
C ILE A 453 21.41 4.70 1.17
N ALA A 454 22.18 3.72 0.71
CA ALA A 454 22.98 3.87 -0.50
C ALA A 454 22.04 4.05 -1.69
N PRO A 455 22.37 4.92 -2.65
CA PRO A 455 21.55 5.17 -3.82
C PRO A 455 21.36 3.91 -4.66
N GLN A 456 20.20 3.81 -5.30
CA GLN A 456 19.85 2.62 -6.08
C GLN A 456 20.63 2.59 -7.41
N ALA A 457 21.45 1.56 -7.59
CA ALA A 457 22.09 1.27 -8.88
C ALA A 457 21.05 0.94 -9.96
N GLN A 458 21.35 1.25 -11.21
CA GLN A 458 20.47 1.05 -12.38
C GLN A 458 21.18 0.35 -13.54
N THR A 459 20.39 -0.08 -14.53
CA THR A 459 20.86 -0.60 -15.82
C THR A 459 19.86 -0.29 -16.92
N VAL A 460 20.35 -0.05 -18.14
CA VAL A 460 19.52 0.11 -19.34
C VAL A 460 19.08 -1.23 -19.93
N VAL A 461 19.79 -2.33 -19.60
CA VAL A 461 19.45 -3.66 -20.15
C VAL A 461 18.28 -4.23 -19.35
N GLN A 462 17.13 -4.37 -20.01
CA GLN A 462 15.89 -4.80 -19.36
C GLN A 462 15.74 -6.31 -19.32
N SER A 463 15.02 -6.78 -18.29
CA SER A 463 14.63 -8.17 -18.18
C SER A 463 13.81 -8.56 -19.39
N GLN A 464 14.08 -9.73 -19.95
CA GLN A 464 13.42 -10.15 -21.17
C GLN A 464 13.31 -11.67 -21.23
N ILE A 465 12.13 -12.13 -21.69
CA ILE A 465 11.94 -13.49 -22.17
C ILE A 465 12.12 -13.48 -23.70
N PHE A 466 13.18 -14.10 -24.19
CA PHE A 466 13.44 -14.28 -25.60
C PHE A 466 12.69 -15.50 -26.12
N LEU A 467 11.59 -15.25 -26.85
CA LEU A 467 10.78 -16.31 -27.47
C LEU A 467 11.43 -16.95 -28.71
N SER A 468 12.37 -16.23 -29.32
CA SER A 468 13.21 -16.70 -30.43
C SER A 468 14.49 -15.87 -30.50
N ASN A 469 15.51 -16.38 -31.20
CA ASN A 469 16.75 -15.66 -31.51
C ASN A 469 17.47 -15.05 -30.30
N ALA A 470 17.45 -15.74 -29.15
CA ALA A 470 18.17 -15.29 -27.98
C ALA A 470 19.69 -15.31 -28.23
N PRO A 471 20.45 -14.29 -27.79
CA PRO A 471 21.90 -14.35 -27.82
C PRO A 471 22.42 -15.45 -26.88
N SER A 472 23.69 -15.84 -26.96
CA SER A 472 24.25 -16.77 -25.96
C SER A 472 24.50 -16.07 -24.61
N LYS A 473 24.73 -14.76 -24.64
CA LYS A 473 25.08 -13.90 -23.50
C LYS A 473 24.68 -12.45 -23.76
N LEU A 474 24.49 -11.67 -22.71
CA LEU A 474 24.25 -10.23 -22.74
C LEU A 474 25.32 -9.51 -21.92
N ASP A 475 25.78 -8.37 -22.41
CA ASP A 475 26.67 -7.50 -21.64
C ASP A 475 25.83 -6.42 -20.96
N VAL A 476 25.89 -6.36 -19.63
CA VAL A 476 25.05 -5.50 -18.79
C VAL A 476 25.92 -4.46 -18.09
N GLU A 477 25.61 -3.20 -18.35
CA GLU A 477 26.20 -2.05 -17.68
C GLU A 477 25.36 -1.62 -16.49
N LEU A 478 26.02 -1.39 -15.36
CA LEU A 478 25.42 -0.84 -14.15
C LEU A 478 25.96 0.58 -13.93
N PHE A 479 25.09 1.49 -13.53
CA PHE A 479 25.47 2.88 -13.27
C PHE A 479 24.62 3.49 -12.15
N PHE A 480 25.08 4.62 -11.63
CA PHE A 480 24.27 5.51 -10.79
C PHE A 480 23.68 6.61 -11.67
N PRO A 481 22.40 6.99 -11.47
CA PRO A 481 21.77 8.06 -12.22
C PRO A 481 22.39 9.44 -11.93
N THR A 482 23.05 9.63 -10.79
CA THR A 482 23.71 10.89 -10.40
C THR A 482 25.21 10.70 -10.15
N SER A 483 26.01 11.71 -10.50
CA SER A 483 27.47 11.64 -10.60
C SER A 483 28.24 11.87 -9.29
N SER A 484 27.57 12.05 -8.16
CA SER A 484 28.17 12.54 -6.91
C SER A 484 28.27 11.48 -5.80
N LEU A 485 28.98 10.38 -6.03
CA LEU A 485 29.08 9.29 -5.04
C LEU A 485 30.51 8.77 -4.85
N ASN A 486 31.36 9.58 -4.22
CA ASN A 486 32.79 9.25 -4.02
C ASN A 486 33.04 8.06 -3.07
N ASP A 487 32.02 7.45 -2.48
CA ASP A 487 32.14 6.28 -1.57
C ASP A 487 31.09 5.18 -1.81
N THR A 488 30.39 5.18 -2.95
CA THR A 488 29.39 4.13 -3.25
C THR A 488 29.89 3.15 -4.30
N THR A 489 29.80 1.85 -4.00
CA THR A 489 30.17 0.75 -4.90
C THR A 489 28.96 -0.11 -5.22
N ILE A 490 28.76 -0.44 -6.49
CA ILE A 490 27.76 -1.42 -6.94
C ILE A 490 28.34 -2.82 -6.78
N ARG A 491 27.61 -3.74 -6.16
CA ARG A 491 27.96 -5.16 -6.05
C ARG A 491 26.90 -6.04 -6.67
N TYR A 492 27.30 -7.16 -7.23
CA TYR A 492 26.40 -8.02 -7.99
C TYR A 492 26.65 -9.52 -7.79
N THR A 493 25.65 -10.33 -8.16
CA THR A 493 25.75 -11.77 -8.36
C THR A 493 25.02 -12.16 -9.65
N ILE A 494 25.47 -13.23 -10.31
CA ILE A 494 24.83 -13.84 -11.48
C ILE A 494 24.03 -15.10 -11.07
N SER A 495 23.38 -15.02 -9.91
CA SER A 495 22.60 -16.10 -9.31
C SER A 495 21.43 -15.50 -8.53
N GLY A 496 20.49 -16.32 -8.07
CA GLY A 496 19.39 -15.81 -7.25
C GLY A 496 19.77 -15.26 -5.88
N LYS A 497 21.03 -15.42 -5.45
CA LYS A 497 21.53 -14.92 -4.17
C LYS A 497 21.66 -13.39 -4.20
N ALA A 498 21.01 -12.70 -3.27
CA ALA A 498 21.19 -11.26 -3.09
C ALA A 498 22.68 -10.91 -2.84
N PRO A 499 23.21 -9.81 -3.40
CA PRO A 499 24.57 -9.40 -3.12
C PRO A 499 24.74 -9.07 -1.63
N SER A 500 25.93 -9.36 -1.13
CA SER A 500 26.38 -9.09 0.24
C SER A 500 27.64 -8.23 0.21
N SER A 501 28.12 -7.83 1.40
CA SER A 501 29.39 -7.12 1.53
C SER A 501 30.63 -7.89 1.03
N ARG A 502 30.48 -9.19 0.73
CA ARG A 502 31.52 -10.06 0.17
C ARG A 502 31.32 -10.36 -1.32
N SER A 503 30.29 -9.77 -1.94
CA SER A 503 30.02 -9.97 -3.37
C SER A 503 30.97 -9.13 -4.23
N LYS A 504 31.06 -9.47 -5.51
CA LYS A 504 32.00 -8.84 -6.43
C LYS A 504 31.59 -7.39 -6.70
N ASP A 505 32.56 -6.49 -6.62
CA ASP A 505 32.38 -5.09 -7.03
C ASP A 505 32.24 -5.01 -8.56
N TYR A 506 31.32 -4.18 -9.03
CA TYR A 506 31.18 -3.83 -10.44
C TYR A 506 32.28 -2.84 -10.83
N LYS A 507 32.99 -3.16 -11.92
CA LYS A 507 34.10 -2.34 -12.45
C LYS A 507 34.02 -2.12 -13.96
N SER A 508 33.23 -2.92 -14.65
CA SER A 508 33.11 -2.98 -16.11
C SER A 508 31.84 -3.75 -16.46
N PRO A 509 31.32 -3.63 -17.70
CA PRO A 509 30.14 -4.38 -18.14
C PRO A 509 30.23 -5.87 -17.78
N ILE A 510 29.12 -6.44 -17.32
CA ILE A 510 29.02 -7.82 -16.86
C ILE A 510 28.48 -8.67 -18.01
N SER A 511 29.23 -9.70 -18.43
CA SER A 511 28.71 -10.67 -19.41
C SER A 511 27.89 -11.75 -18.70
N ILE A 512 26.61 -11.85 -19.04
CA ILE A 512 25.60 -12.68 -18.38
C ILE A 512 25.08 -13.72 -19.37
N PRO A 513 25.21 -15.03 -19.10
CA PRO A 513 24.62 -16.07 -19.94
C PRO A 513 23.08 -15.97 -19.97
N ILE A 514 22.47 -16.30 -21.11
CA ILE A 514 21.02 -16.50 -21.15
C ILE A 514 20.61 -17.68 -20.25
N ASN A 515 19.38 -17.64 -19.74
CA ASN A 515 18.83 -18.48 -18.68
C ASN A 515 19.53 -18.24 -17.34
N SER A 516 19.78 -16.96 -17.03
CA SER A 516 20.36 -16.52 -15.75
C SER A 516 19.57 -15.36 -15.16
N VAL A 517 19.82 -15.11 -13.88
CA VAL A 517 19.35 -13.92 -13.17
C VAL A 517 20.53 -13.08 -12.69
N LEU A 518 20.44 -11.76 -12.85
CA LEU A 518 21.36 -10.79 -12.28
C LEU A 518 20.74 -10.22 -11.01
N ARG A 519 21.52 -10.16 -9.93
CA ARG A 519 21.16 -9.43 -8.71
C ARG A 519 22.21 -8.38 -8.44
N PHE A 520 21.83 -7.16 -8.11
CA PHE A 520 22.77 -6.07 -7.84
C PHE A 520 22.23 -5.07 -6.82
N ARG A 521 23.12 -4.47 -6.03
CA ARG A 521 22.78 -3.44 -5.04
C ARG A 521 24.00 -2.60 -4.70
N SER A 522 23.77 -1.44 -4.12
CA SER A 522 24.81 -0.47 -3.79
C SER A 522 25.25 -0.60 -2.33
N TYR A 523 26.52 -0.32 -2.07
CA TYR A 523 27.14 -0.29 -0.76
C TYR A 523 27.93 0.99 -0.58
N SER A 524 27.93 1.56 0.61
CA SER A 524 28.80 2.68 1.02
C SER A 524 29.27 2.45 2.45
N SER A 525 30.33 3.13 2.88
CA SER A 525 30.82 3.03 4.26
C SER A 525 29.95 3.80 5.25
N LYS A 526 29.22 4.82 4.76
CA LYS A 526 28.40 5.73 5.57
C LYS A 526 26.91 5.42 5.55
N THR A 527 26.44 4.75 4.50
CA THR A 527 25.01 4.45 4.33
C THR A 527 24.77 2.95 4.38
N MET A 528 23.58 2.55 4.81
CA MET A 528 23.14 1.17 4.64
C MET A 528 23.10 0.80 3.15
N PRO A 529 23.25 -0.48 2.78
CA PRO A 529 23.24 -0.83 1.37
C PRO A 529 21.82 -0.79 0.78
N SER A 530 21.69 -0.38 -0.49
CA SER A 530 20.40 -0.19 -1.19
C SER A 530 19.58 -1.48 -1.25
N LEU A 531 18.31 -1.38 -1.67
CA LEU A 531 17.53 -2.56 -2.04
C LEU A 531 18.21 -3.32 -3.20
N SER A 532 18.04 -4.63 -3.20
CA SER A 532 18.64 -5.49 -4.22
C SER A 532 17.76 -5.57 -5.45
N GLN A 533 18.27 -5.17 -6.60
CA GLN A 533 17.55 -5.25 -7.87
C GLN A 533 17.72 -6.61 -8.54
N MET A 534 16.81 -6.95 -9.45
CA MET A 534 16.83 -8.17 -10.25
C MET A 534 16.72 -7.85 -11.74
N ARG A 535 17.42 -8.63 -12.59
CA ARG A 535 17.10 -8.79 -14.01
C ARG A 535 17.10 -10.26 -14.41
N SER A 536 16.10 -10.69 -15.17
CA SER A 536 16.04 -12.03 -15.75
C SER A 536 16.27 -11.99 -17.26
N PHE A 537 17.13 -12.88 -17.74
CA PHE A 537 17.36 -13.07 -19.16
C PHE A 537 17.13 -14.54 -19.49
N ILE A 538 15.98 -14.85 -20.06
CA ILE A 538 15.53 -16.24 -20.25
C ILE A 538 15.23 -16.45 -21.72
N SER A 539 15.60 -17.60 -22.27
CA SER A 539 15.16 -18.05 -23.58
C SER A 539 14.28 -19.29 -23.43
N THR A 540 13.10 -19.22 -24.04
CA THR A 540 12.15 -20.33 -24.07
C THR A 540 11.24 -20.19 -25.27
N GLU A 541 10.58 -21.27 -25.67
CA GLU A 541 9.44 -21.21 -26.57
C GLU A 541 8.24 -20.61 -25.83
N GLY A 542 7.43 -19.82 -26.53
CA GLY A 542 6.19 -19.24 -26.00
C GLY A 542 4.99 -20.13 -26.28
N HIS A 543 4.17 -20.39 -25.26
CA HIS A 543 2.99 -21.26 -25.37
C HIS A 543 1.67 -20.53 -25.04
N GLY A 544 1.68 -19.19 -25.10
CA GLY A 544 0.49 -18.36 -24.82
C GLY A 544 0.22 -18.12 -23.33
N PHE A 545 1.07 -18.61 -22.43
CA PHE A 545 1.00 -18.28 -21.01
C PHE A 545 1.99 -17.16 -20.64
N PRO A 546 1.62 -16.26 -19.71
CA PRO A 546 2.57 -15.40 -19.03
C PRO A 546 3.68 -16.20 -18.32
N PHE A 547 4.77 -15.53 -17.96
CA PHE A 547 5.92 -16.15 -17.29
C PHE A 547 6.15 -15.54 -15.91
N ILE A 548 6.62 -16.34 -14.96
CA ILE A 548 7.21 -15.83 -13.72
C ILE A 548 8.66 -16.28 -13.65
N SER A 549 9.58 -15.37 -13.37
CA SER A 549 10.97 -15.66 -13.03
C SER A 549 11.23 -15.31 -11.57
N ILE A 550 11.74 -16.26 -10.78
CA ILE A 550 12.10 -16.05 -9.36
C ILE A 550 13.61 -16.10 -9.18
N ALA A 551 14.17 -15.12 -8.49
CA ALA A 551 15.54 -15.15 -7.96
C ALA A 551 15.51 -15.44 -6.46
N VAL A 552 16.14 -16.54 -6.04
CA VAL A 552 16.26 -16.95 -4.64
C VAL A 552 17.62 -17.62 -4.39
N ASP A 553 18.19 -17.48 -3.18
CA ASP A 553 19.47 -18.11 -2.84
C ASP A 553 19.44 -19.64 -3.11
N PRO A 554 20.22 -20.14 -4.10
CA PRO A 554 20.16 -21.54 -4.51
C PRO A 554 20.49 -22.52 -3.37
N LYS A 555 21.36 -22.14 -2.44
CA LYS A 555 21.74 -23.00 -1.30
C LYS A 555 20.60 -23.06 -0.28
N LYS A 556 20.01 -21.92 0.07
CA LYS A 556 18.86 -21.89 0.99
C LYS A 556 17.64 -22.60 0.42
N MET A 557 17.50 -22.63 -0.90
CA MET A 557 16.39 -23.31 -1.57
C MET A 557 16.64 -24.81 -1.75
N PHE A 558 17.83 -25.23 -2.22
CA PHE A 558 18.04 -26.58 -2.74
C PHE A 558 19.16 -27.40 -2.09
N HIS A 559 19.86 -26.88 -1.06
CA HIS A 559 20.91 -27.67 -0.42
C HIS A 559 20.31 -28.96 0.20
N PRO A 560 20.90 -30.16 -0.02
CA PRO A 560 20.30 -31.42 0.41
C PRO A 560 19.94 -31.47 1.91
N ASN A 561 20.81 -30.90 2.76
CA ASN A 561 20.64 -30.97 4.21
C ASN A 561 19.71 -29.90 4.82
N TYR A 562 19.68 -28.68 4.28
CA TYR A 562 18.96 -27.56 4.91
C TYR A 562 18.12 -26.73 3.93
N GLY A 563 18.20 -27.02 2.63
CA GLY A 563 17.47 -26.31 1.60
C GLY A 563 15.97 -26.53 1.76
N LEU A 564 15.20 -25.43 1.70
CA LEU A 564 13.76 -25.43 1.94
C LEU A 564 13.00 -26.42 1.04
N TYR A 565 13.42 -26.62 -0.21
CA TYR A 565 12.77 -27.51 -1.15
C TYR A 565 13.17 -29.00 -0.96
N SER A 566 14.21 -29.26 -0.18
CA SER A 566 14.81 -30.60 -0.04
C SER A 566 14.14 -31.44 1.04
N THR A 567 14.30 -32.76 0.96
CA THR A 567 13.86 -33.67 2.03
C THR A 567 14.63 -33.41 3.33
N GLY A 568 15.95 -33.28 3.28
CA GLY A 568 16.75 -33.06 4.49
C GLY A 568 16.90 -34.32 5.35
N PRO A 569 17.77 -34.27 6.38
CA PRO A 569 18.13 -35.44 7.18
C PRO A 569 17.08 -35.82 8.23
N ASN A 570 16.14 -34.93 8.54
CA ASN A 570 15.16 -35.11 9.63
C ASN A 570 13.80 -35.64 9.12
N ALA A 571 13.70 -35.95 7.84
CA ALA A 571 12.48 -36.45 7.25
C ALA A 571 12.21 -37.90 7.68
N ARG A 572 10.97 -38.18 8.06
CA ARG A 572 10.50 -39.57 8.17
C ARG A 572 10.40 -40.20 6.78
N GLU A 573 10.54 -41.53 6.73
CA GLU A 573 10.46 -42.28 5.48
C GLU A 573 9.04 -42.41 4.93
N ASP A 574 8.04 -42.45 5.82
CA ASP A 574 6.63 -42.55 5.45
C ASP A 574 6.12 -41.26 4.81
N TYR A 575 5.28 -41.39 3.78
CA TYR A 575 4.60 -40.25 3.17
C TYR A 575 3.64 -39.61 4.21
N PRO A 576 3.65 -38.28 4.39
CA PRO A 576 4.24 -37.25 3.53
C PRO A 576 5.58 -36.68 4.03
N ASN A 577 6.45 -37.54 4.59
CA ASN A 577 7.81 -37.24 5.03
C ASN A 577 7.89 -36.13 6.09
N PHE A 578 7.06 -36.22 7.14
CA PHE A 578 7.08 -35.24 8.24
C PHE A 578 8.50 -35.04 8.79
N GLY A 579 8.84 -33.80 9.16
CA GLY A 579 10.19 -33.42 9.59
C GLY A 579 11.14 -33.03 8.46
N ALA A 580 10.76 -33.25 7.19
CA ALA A 580 11.53 -32.77 6.05
C ALA A 580 11.70 -31.24 6.05
N ASN A 581 12.74 -30.72 5.37
CA ASN A 581 12.96 -29.27 5.33
C ASN A 581 11.78 -28.51 4.73
N PHE A 582 11.12 -29.09 3.73
CA PHE A 582 9.94 -28.48 3.12
C PHE A 582 8.73 -28.41 4.04
N TRP A 583 8.75 -29.00 5.25
CA TRP A 583 7.71 -28.82 6.28
C TRP A 583 7.97 -27.62 7.21
N LYS A 584 9.19 -27.08 7.22
CA LYS A 584 9.53 -25.93 8.06
C LYS A 584 8.74 -24.71 7.62
N ASP A 585 8.34 -23.87 8.58
CA ASP A 585 7.77 -22.55 8.30
C ASP A 585 8.89 -21.53 8.08
N THR A 586 9.74 -21.80 7.09
CA THR A 586 10.87 -20.94 6.75
C THR A 586 10.50 -20.06 5.58
N GLU A 587 10.62 -18.75 5.76
CA GLU A 587 10.55 -17.76 4.70
C GLU A 587 11.94 -17.48 4.13
N LEU A 588 12.05 -17.43 2.80
CA LEU A 588 13.26 -17.01 2.11
C LEU A 588 13.01 -15.67 1.42
N SER A 589 13.95 -14.74 1.56
CA SER A 589 13.97 -13.56 0.69
C SER A 589 14.18 -13.99 -0.76
N ALA A 590 13.29 -13.55 -1.63
CA ALA A 590 13.31 -13.77 -3.06
C ALA A 590 12.93 -12.48 -3.80
N HIS A 591 13.12 -12.46 -5.11
CA HIS A 591 12.50 -11.49 -6.00
C HIS A 591 11.81 -12.24 -7.12
N PHE A 592 10.73 -11.68 -7.65
CA PHE A 592 10.11 -12.23 -8.84
C PHE A 592 9.81 -11.16 -9.88
N GLU A 593 9.77 -11.59 -11.12
CA GLU A 593 9.37 -10.81 -12.28
C GLU A 593 8.26 -11.57 -13.01
N PHE A 594 7.19 -10.87 -13.36
CA PHE A 594 6.05 -11.38 -14.13
C PHE A 594 6.09 -10.80 -15.54
N PHE A 595 5.94 -11.63 -16.55
CA PHE A 595 6.06 -11.27 -17.96
C PHE A 595 4.81 -11.68 -18.73
N SER A 596 4.48 -10.92 -19.77
CA SER A 596 3.39 -11.22 -20.70
C SER A 596 3.67 -12.50 -21.49
N PRO A 597 2.65 -13.07 -22.18
CA PRO A 597 2.86 -14.16 -23.13
C PRO A 597 3.82 -13.81 -24.29
N SER A 598 4.01 -12.52 -24.59
CA SER A 598 4.98 -12.04 -25.60
C SER A 598 6.39 -11.85 -25.04
N GLY A 599 6.60 -12.03 -23.73
CA GLY A 599 7.89 -11.95 -23.07
C GLY A 599 8.29 -10.56 -22.56
N GLU A 600 7.36 -9.61 -22.58
CA GLU A 600 7.50 -8.26 -22.03
C GLU A 600 7.33 -8.27 -20.51
N LEU A 601 8.12 -7.49 -19.78
CA LEU A 601 8.01 -7.39 -18.32
C LEU A 601 6.76 -6.59 -17.91
N LEU A 602 5.87 -7.24 -17.15
CA LEU A 602 4.62 -6.66 -16.65
C LEU A 602 4.68 -6.22 -15.19
N TYR A 603 5.44 -6.92 -14.35
CA TYR A 603 5.56 -6.58 -12.93
C TYR A 603 6.86 -7.14 -12.35
N ARG A 604 7.39 -6.48 -11.31
CA ARG A 604 8.54 -6.97 -10.54
C ARG A 604 8.34 -6.61 -9.07
N ALA A 605 8.79 -7.47 -8.17
CA ALA A 605 8.83 -7.14 -6.75
C ALA A 605 9.84 -8.01 -5.98
N ALA A 606 10.38 -7.45 -4.90
CA ALA A 606 10.93 -8.22 -3.81
C ALA A 606 9.80 -8.94 -3.06
N SER A 607 10.08 -10.13 -2.53
CA SER A 607 9.05 -10.94 -1.85
C SER A 607 9.65 -11.94 -0.87
N GLY A 608 8.86 -12.29 0.14
CA GLY A 608 9.04 -13.54 0.87
C GLY A 608 8.63 -14.73 0.01
N LEU A 609 9.35 -15.84 0.14
CA LEU A 609 9.06 -17.10 -0.55
C LEU A 609 8.96 -18.24 0.46
N LYS A 610 7.84 -18.98 0.42
CA LYS A 610 7.63 -20.20 1.20
C LYS A 610 7.19 -21.37 0.33
N VAL A 611 7.46 -22.59 0.79
CA VAL A 611 6.76 -23.78 0.28
C VAL A 611 5.32 -23.75 0.81
N PHE A 612 4.36 -24.02 -0.07
CA PHE A 612 2.92 -23.94 0.22
C PHE A 612 2.22 -25.29 0.05
N GLY A 613 1.20 -25.54 0.86
CA GLY A 613 0.31 -26.69 0.75
C GLY A 613 0.20 -27.50 2.04
N GLY A 614 -0.57 -28.59 1.98
CA GLY A 614 -0.61 -29.63 3.00
C GLY A 614 0.31 -30.78 2.63
N TYR A 615 -0.26 -31.97 2.37
CA TYR A 615 0.52 -33.15 1.98
C TYR A 615 1.22 -32.99 0.62
N SER A 616 0.70 -32.11 -0.25
CA SER A 616 1.32 -31.78 -1.54
C SER A 616 2.72 -31.18 -1.43
N ARG A 617 3.15 -30.72 -0.24
CA ARG A 617 4.54 -30.32 0.04
C ARG A 617 5.53 -31.48 -0.18
N ALA A 618 5.09 -32.73 -0.02
CA ALA A 618 5.94 -33.90 -0.25
C ALA A 618 6.08 -34.26 -1.74
N LEU A 619 5.21 -33.75 -2.62
CA LEU A 619 5.29 -34.03 -4.05
C LEU A 619 6.54 -33.37 -4.67
N PRO A 620 7.11 -33.93 -5.76
CA PRO A 620 8.28 -33.34 -6.42
C PRO A 620 8.03 -31.91 -6.91
N LYS A 621 6.86 -31.67 -7.49
CA LYS A 621 6.38 -30.36 -7.96
C LYS A 621 5.58 -29.67 -6.84
N LYS A 622 6.28 -28.95 -5.96
CA LYS A 622 5.71 -28.26 -4.80
C LYS A 622 5.13 -26.94 -5.23
N SER A 623 4.06 -26.53 -4.55
CA SER A 623 3.52 -25.17 -4.67
C SER A 623 4.37 -24.20 -3.86
N LEU A 624 4.43 -22.95 -4.29
CA LEU A 624 5.16 -21.87 -3.62
C LEU A 624 4.19 -20.75 -3.26
N ARG A 625 4.52 -19.98 -2.23
CA ARG A 625 3.80 -18.74 -1.87
C ARG A 625 4.78 -17.58 -1.94
N LEU A 626 4.39 -16.54 -2.69
CA LEU A 626 5.02 -15.23 -2.70
C LEU A 626 4.29 -14.36 -1.67
N ILE A 627 5.02 -13.62 -0.85
CA ILE A 627 4.51 -12.84 0.27
C ILE A 627 5.03 -11.41 0.12
N ALA A 628 4.11 -10.44 0.08
CA ALA A 628 4.43 -9.03 0.15
C ALA A 628 4.63 -8.64 1.62
N SER A 629 5.62 -7.81 1.88
CA SER A 629 5.94 -7.24 3.19
C SER A 629 6.90 -6.07 2.98
N ASN A 630 6.75 -5.05 3.82
CA ASN A 630 7.71 -3.95 3.85
C ASN A 630 9.13 -4.38 4.28
N GLU A 631 9.31 -5.57 4.88
CA GLU A 631 10.65 -6.16 5.06
C GLU A 631 11.39 -6.26 3.72
N TYR A 632 10.66 -6.48 2.63
CA TYR A 632 11.23 -6.65 1.30
C TYR A 632 11.14 -5.37 0.45
N GLU A 633 9.93 -4.83 0.27
CA GLU A 633 9.71 -3.66 -0.60
C GLU A 633 8.38 -2.95 -0.31
N SER A 634 7.26 -3.67 -0.25
CA SER A 634 5.90 -3.15 -0.06
C SER A 634 4.98 -4.18 0.62
N GLU A 635 3.96 -3.72 1.33
CA GLU A 635 2.92 -4.54 1.97
C GLU A 635 2.05 -5.33 0.99
N HIS A 636 1.93 -4.87 -0.27
CA HIS A 636 1.10 -5.51 -1.28
C HIS A 636 1.84 -5.66 -2.62
N PHE A 637 1.42 -6.66 -3.39
CA PHE A 637 1.75 -6.72 -4.82
C PHE A 637 0.69 -5.98 -5.63
N ASN A 638 1.04 -4.83 -6.18
CA ASN A 638 0.12 -3.92 -6.88
C ASN A 638 0.11 -4.22 -8.38
N TYR A 639 -0.56 -5.30 -8.77
CA TYR A 639 -0.76 -5.67 -10.17
C TYR A 639 -2.04 -6.49 -10.38
N PRO A 640 -2.80 -6.27 -11.47
CA PRO A 640 -4.02 -7.02 -11.82
C PRO A 640 -3.74 -8.47 -12.28
N PHE A 641 -3.23 -9.35 -11.41
CA PHE A 641 -2.83 -10.72 -11.79
C PHE A 641 -3.98 -11.60 -12.31
N PHE A 642 -5.24 -11.22 -12.03
CA PHE A 642 -6.42 -12.00 -12.34
C PHE A 642 -7.43 -11.29 -13.25
N ASN A 643 -7.07 -10.13 -13.82
CA ASN A 643 -7.91 -9.47 -14.83
C ASN A 643 -7.79 -10.26 -16.14
N ASP A 644 -8.89 -10.90 -16.52
CA ASP A 644 -9.03 -11.50 -17.83
C ASP A 644 -9.72 -10.48 -18.75
N PRO A 645 -9.18 -10.14 -19.93
CA PRO A 645 -9.88 -9.25 -20.87
C PRO A 645 -11.27 -9.75 -21.30
N GLU A 646 -11.61 -11.02 -21.07
CA GLU A 646 -12.94 -11.59 -21.33
C GLU A 646 -13.88 -11.65 -20.11
N ASN A 647 -13.40 -11.34 -18.89
CA ASN A 647 -14.22 -11.30 -17.67
C ASN A 647 -14.27 -9.87 -17.09
N GLU A 648 -15.35 -9.56 -16.37
CA GLU A 648 -15.51 -8.28 -15.65
C GLU A 648 -14.28 -7.93 -14.79
N ALA A 649 -14.02 -6.63 -14.63
CA ALA A 649 -12.89 -6.10 -13.86
C ALA A 649 -12.80 -6.79 -12.49
N TYR A 650 -11.62 -7.33 -12.17
CA TYR A 650 -11.40 -7.89 -10.84
C TYR A 650 -11.43 -6.74 -9.83
N PRO A 651 -12.15 -6.88 -8.69
CA PRO A 651 -12.51 -5.74 -7.85
C PRO A 651 -11.33 -5.01 -7.18
N MET A 652 -10.13 -5.61 -7.13
CA MET A 652 -8.92 -4.97 -6.60
C MET A 652 -7.64 -5.55 -7.22
N ASN A 653 -6.62 -4.70 -7.40
CA ASN A 653 -5.35 -5.05 -8.04
C ASN A 653 -4.15 -5.12 -7.07
N HIS A 654 -4.37 -5.21 -5.75
CA HIS A 654 -3.31 -5.34 -4.74
C HIS A 654 -3.45 -6.66 -3.95
N PHE A 655 -2.32 -7.35 -3.69
CA PHE A 655 -2.31 -8.68 -3.05
C PHE A 655 -1.18 -8.86 -2.03
N ASP A 656 -1.51 -9.15 -0.77
CA ASP A 656 -0.49 -9.45 0.28
C ASP A 656 0.26 -10.76 0.01
N SER A 657 -0.36 -11.68 -0.74
CA SER A 657 0.32 -12.90 -1.16
C SER A 657 -0.33 -13.59 -2.35
N LEU A 658 0.51 -14.26 -3.12
CA LEU A 658 0.13 -15.08 -4.27
C LEU A 658 0.60 -16.51 -4.06
N VAL A 659 -0.20 -17.48 -4.48
CA VAL A 659 0.19 -18.90 -4.47
C VAL A 659 0.53 -19.30 -5.89
N LEU A 660 1.75 -19.79 -6.12
CA LEU A 660 2.13 -20.49 -7.34
C LEU A 660 1.84 -21.97 -7.14
N ARG A 661 0.65 -22.40 -7.57
CA ARG A 661 0.15 -23.76 -7.37
C ARG A 661 0.67 -24.70 -8.46
N GLY A 662 1.30 -25.80 -8.04
CA GLY A 662 1.86 -26.82 -8.94
C GLY A 662 0.87 -27.92 -9.34
N SER A 663 -0.44 -27.64 -9.29
CA SER A 663 -1.56 -28.58 -9.56
C SER A 663 -1.75 -29.75 -8.56
N GLY A 664 -1.01 -29.78 -7.45
CA GLY A 664 -1.22 -30.76 -6.38
C GLY A 664 -1.16 -32.22 -6.87
N GLN A 665 -2.13 -33.03 -6.46
CA GLN A 665 -2.24 -34.44 -6.83
C GLN A 665 -2.66 -34.64 -8.30
N ASP A 666 -3.17 -33.60 -8.96
CA ASP A 666 -3.49 -33.62 -10.40
C ASP A 666 -2.29 -33.34 -11.32
N ALA A 667 -1.16 -32.86 -10.77
CA ALA A 667 0.06 -32.61 -11.54
C ALA A 667 0.49 -33.77 -12.47
N PRO A 668 0.58 -35.04 -12.01
CA PRO A 668 0.94 -36.15 -12.89
C PRO A 668 -0.16 -36.51 -13.91
N TYR A 669 -1.41 -36.10 -13.66
CA TYR A 669 -2.58 -36.45 -14.45
C TYR A 669 -2.87 -35.40 -15.50
N THR A 670 -3.85 -34.52 -15.31
CA THR A 670 -4.21 -33.51 -16.31
C THR A 670 -3.43 -32.22 -16.14
N GLY A 671 -3.12 -31.85 -14.90
CA GLY A 671 -2.39 -30.65 -14.54
C GLY A 671 -3.24 -29.38 -14.55
N PHE A 672 -4.53 -29.46 -14.89
CA PHE A 672 -5.44 -28.31 -14.99
C PHE A 672 -6.81 -28.55 -14.35
N LYS A 673 -7.04 -29.70 -13.70
CA LYS A 673 -8.38 -30.07 -13.20
C LYS A 673 -8.94 -29.04 -12.20
N ASP A 674 -8.09 -28.55 -11.31
CA ASP A 674 -8.50 -27.58 -10.28
C ASP A 674 -8.98 -26.24 -10.88
N VAL A 675 -8.33 -25.78 -11.94
CA VAL A 675 -8.73 -24.55 -12.65
C VAL A 675 -9.89 -24.79 -13.63
N LEU A 676 -10.05 -26.01 -14.16
CA LEU A 676 -11.27 -26.40 -14.89
C LEU A 676 -12.50 -26.32 -13.98
N VAL A 677 -12.42 -26.84 -12.75
CA VAL A 677 -13.52 -26.75 -11.78
C VAL A 677 -13.78 -25.30 -11.37
N SER A 678 -12.71 -24.51 -11.17
CA SER A 678 -12.84 -23.07 -10.88
C SER A 678 -13.49 -22.29 -12.04
N TRP A 679 -13.31 -22.74 -13.29
CA TRP A 679 -13.97 -22.19 -14.48
C TRP A 679 -15.45 -22.61 -14.57
N LEU A 680 -15.76 -23.87 -14.27
CA LEU A 680 -17.16 -24.36 -14.22
C LEU A 680 -18.00 -23.63 -13.17
N SER A 681 -17.37 -23.12 -12.12
CA SER A 681 -18.05 -22.41 -11.03
C SER A 681 -18.17 -20.90 -11.26
N GLN A 682 -17.84 -20.37 -12.45
CA GLN A 682 -17.83 -18.93 -12.71
C GLN A 682 -19.21 -18.28 -12.54
N ASP A 683 -20.27 -18.98 -12.95
CA ASP A 683 -21.66 -18.50 -12.89
C ASP A 683 -22.43 -19.05 -11.68
N LEU A 684 -21.73 -19.66 -10.72
CA LEU A 684 -22.32 -20.15 -9.47
C LEU A 684 -22.21 -19.07 -8.39
N GLN A 685 -23.11 -19.09 -7.41
CA GLN A 685 -23.10 -18.22 -6.25
C GLN A 685 -22.05 -18.65 -5.21
N VAL A 686 -20.93 -19.22 -5.64
CA VAL A 686 -19.88 -19.76 -4.76
C VAL A 686 -18.63 -18.90 -4.81
N ASP A 687 -18.03 -18.64 -3.65
CA ASP A 687 -16.77 -17.92 -3.59
C ASP A 687 -15.64 -18.83 -4.12
N ARG A 688 -14.78 -18.30 -4.99
CA ARG A 688 -13.70 -19.05 -5.63
C ARG A 688 -12.45 -18.19 -5.77
N GLN A 689 -11.28 -18.81 -5.79
CA GLN A 689 -10.01 -18.09 -6.01
C GLN A 689 -9.88 -17.57 -7.45
N GLY A 690 -9.33 -16.36 -7.60
CA GLY A 690 -8.75 -15.94 -8.88
C GLY A 690 -7.62 -16.88 -9.31
N TYR A 691 -7.47 -17.11 -10.62
CA TYR A 691 -6.38 -17.93 -11.16
C TYR A 691 -5.82 -17.41 -12.48
N GLN A 692 -4.53 -17.63 -12.72
CA GLN A 692 -3.84 -17.34 -13.99
C GLN A 692 -2.78 -18.43 -14.26
N PRO A 693 -2.84 -19.20 -15.37
CA PRO A 693 -1.76 -20.12 -15.73
C PRO A 693 -0.49 -19.35 -16.12
N ILE A 694 0.65 -19.86 -15.68
CA ILE A 694 1.98 -19.31 -15.95
C ILE A 694 3.00 -20.41 -16.22
N GLU A 695 4.07 -20.06 -16.91
CA GLU A 695 5.30 -20.85 -16.97
C GLU A 695 6.33 -20.31 -15.97
N LEU A 696 6.76 -21.15 -15.03
CA LEU A 696 7.64 -20.74 -13.93
C LEU A 696 9.10 -20.98 -14.26
N PHE A 697 9.95 -20.03 -13.92
CA PHE A 697 11.40 -20.13 -13.88
C PHE A 697 11.91 -19.80 -12.47
N ILE A 698 12.91 -20.53 -12.00
CA ILE A 698 13.60 -20.23 -10.73
C ILE A 698 15.09 -20.23 -11.01
N ASN A 699 15.74 -19.11 -10.73
CA ASN A 699 17.16 -18.85 -10.98
C ASN A 699 17.57 -19.08 -12.44
N GLY A 700 16.66 -18.81 -13.40
CA GLY A 700 16.87 -19.02 -14.83
C GLY A 700 16.47 -20.40 -15.36
N ASP A 701 16.28 -21.39 -14.49
CA ASP A 701 15.86 -22.73 -14.89
C ASP A 701 14.34 -22.82 -15.05
N TYR A 702 13.86 -23.58 -16.04
CA TYR A 702 12.43 -23.84 -16.23
C TYR A 702 11.88 -24.82 -15.21
N TRP A 703 10.78 -24.47 -14.53
CA TRP A 703 10.13 -25.28 -13.49
C TRP A 703 8.78 -25.91 -13.88
N GLY A 704 8.20 -25.53 -15.02
CA GLY A 704 6.95 -26.10 -15.50
C GLY A 704 5.78 -25.13 -15.49
N VAL A 705 4.60 -25.66 -15.78
CA VAL A 705 3.34 -24.91 -15.76
C VAL A 705 2.80 -24.85 -14.34
N TYR A 706 2.56 -23.66 -13.84
CA TYR A 706 1.96 -23.40 -12.53
C TYR A 706 0.72 -22.51 -12.72
N HIS A 707 -0.07 -22.35 -11.66
CA HIS A 707 -1.15 -21.36 -11.62
C HIS A 707 -0.85 -20.35 -10.52
N ILE A 708 -0.84 -19.06 -10.86
CA ILE A 708 -1.04 -18.03 -9.84
C ILE A 708 -2.45 -18.24 -9.31
N ARG A 709 -2.60 -18.34 -8.00
CA ARG A 709 -3.87 -18.45 -7.29
C ARG A 709 -3.93 -17.37 -6.23
N GLU A 710 -5.06 -16.70 -6.15
CA GLU A 710 -5.36 -15.75 -5.07
C GLU A 710 -5.29 -16.47 -3.72
N LYS A 711 -4.59 -15.91 -2.73
CA LYS A 711 -4.55 -16.53 -1.40
C LYS A 711 -5.88 -16.34 -0.68
N ILE A 712 -6.51 -17.42 -0.22
CA ILE A 712 -7.64 -17.33 0.73
C ILE A 712 -7.11 -16.86 2.09
N ASN A 713 -7.36 -15.60 2.43
CA ASN A 713 -7.04 -14.89 3.67
C ASN A 713 -8.15 -13.87 3.99
N THR A 714 -7.99 -13.05 5.01
CA THR A 714 -8.97 -12.01 5.37
C THR A 714 -9.21 -11.05 4.21
N SER A 715 -8.15 -10.66 3.49
CA SER A 715 -8.24 -9.81 2.30
C SER A 715 -9.06 -10.45 1.17
N PHE A 716 -9.00 -11.78 1.00
CA PHE A 716 -9.88 -12.52 0.07
C PHE A 716 -11.36 -12.38 0.43
N CYS A 717 -11.67 -12.44 1.72
CA CYS A 717 -13.03 -12.30 2.21
C CYS A 717 -13.53 -10.86 2.09
N ALA A 718 -12.69 -9.87 2.43
CA ALA A 718 -13.01 -8.45 2.26
C ALA A 718 -13.36 -8.10 0.81
N ARG A 719 -12.63 -8.68 -0.17
CA ARG A 719 -12.93 -8.51 -1.60
C ARG A 719 -14.26 -9.08 -2.07
N ARG A 720 -14.95 -9.87 -1.23
CA ARG A 720 -16.20 -10.57 -1.55
C ARG A 720 -17.34 -10.21 -0.60
N SER A 721 -17.11 -9.31 0.36
CA SER A 721 -18.21 -8.60 1.01
C SER A 721 -18.68 -7.48 0.09
N GLU A 722 -19.99 -7.24 0.07
CA GLU A 722 -20.59 -6.12 -0.68
C GLU A 722 -20.05 -4.76 -0.19
N ASP A 723 -19.51 -4.72 1.02
CA ASP A 723 -18.94 -3.54 1.65
C ASP A 723 -17.43 -3.71 1.84
N LEU A 724 -16.60 -3.18 0.94
CA LEU A 724 -15.12 -3.12 1.05
C LEU A 724 -14.68 -2.24 2.24
N ILE A 725 -15.11 -2.55 3.46
CA ILE A 725 -14.88 -1.74 4.65
C ILE A 725 -13.75 -2.38 5.47
N GLU A 726 -12.62 -1.68 5.53
CA GLU A 726 -11.42 -2.09 6.29
C GLU A 726 -11.66 -2.22 7.81
N GLU A 727 -12.77 -1.68 8.32
CA GLU A 727 -13.14 -1.72 9.75
C GLU A 727 -13.62 -3.10 10.24
N TYR A 728 -13.97 -4.02 9.33
CA TYR A 728 -14.54 -5.31 9.70
C TYR A 728 -13.52 -6.44 9.80
N THR A 729 -13.79 -7.37 10.71
CA THR A 729 -13.01 -8.60 10.89
C THR A 729 -13.66 -9.76 10.16
N TYR A 730 -12.83 -10.65 9.60
CA TYR A 730 -13.28 -11.79 8.80
C TYR A 730 -12.90 -13.09 9.48
N THR A 731 -13.92 -13.87 9.86
CA THR A 731 -13.71 -15.20 10.43
C THR A 731 -13.62 -16.20 9.30
N ILE A 732 -12.50 -16.91 9.18
CA ILE A 732 -12.32 -18.01 8.21
C ILE A 732 -12.16 -19.31 8.98
N ILE A 733 -13.00 -20.28 8.64
CA ILE A 733 -12.98 -21.61 9.24
C ILE A 733 -12.31 -22.59 8.25
N THR A 734 -11.39 -23.43 8.73
CA THR A 734 -10.58 -24.32 7.87
C THR A 734 -10.54 -25.77 8.36
N GLY A 735 -10.90 -26.74 7.51
CA GLY A 735 -10.64 -28.17 7.72
C GLY A 735 -11.77 -28.95 8.41
N ASN A 736 -11.47 -30.19 8.82
CA ASN A 736 -12.36 -31.10 9.57
C ASN A 736 -12.67 -30.55 10.96
N ILE A 737 -13.75 -29.79 11.11
CA ILE A 737 -14.04 -29.11 12.37
C ILE A 737 -15.35 -29.62 13.00
N LYS A 738 -15.28 -29.77 14.32
CA LYS A 738 -16.38 -30.13 15.21
C LYS A 738 -17.25 -28.90 15.50
N TRP A 739 -18.49 -29.14 15.94
CA TRP A 739 -19.50 -28.19 16.46
C TRP A 739 -19.03 -27.02 17.33
N SER A 740 -17.82 -27.07 17.89
CA SER A 740 -17.29 -26.03 18.77
C SER A 740 -16.76 -24.80 18.03
N ASN A 741 -16.77 -24.73 16.70
CA ASN A 741 -16.33 -23.55 15.94
C ASN A 741 -17.40 -22.42 15.90
N PRO A 742 -17.07 -21.20 15.47
CA PRO A 742 -18.04 -20.08 15.44
C PRO A 742 -19.36 -20.40 14.72
N PHE A 743 -19.31 -21.04 13.55
CA PHE A 743 -20.52 -21.47 12.83
C PHE A 743 -21.28 -22.56 13.59
N GLY A 744 -20.57 -23.58 14.08
CA GLY A 744 -21.14 -24.62 14.94
C GLY A 744 -21.91 -24.03 16.13
N ARG A 745 -21.33 -22.99 16.75
CA ARG A 745 -21.92 -22.30 17.90
C ARG A 745 -23.12 -21.43 17.55
N GLU A 746 -23.05 -20.68 16.46
CA GLU A 746 -24.09 -19.75 16.04
C GLU A 746 -25.27 -20.47 15.40
N ILE A 747 -25.01 -21.33 14.41
CA ILE A 747 -26.03 -21.96 13.59
C ILE A 747 -26.42 -23.30 14.19
N VAL A 748 -25.46 -24.21 14.32
CA VAL A 748 -25.79 -25.63 14.44
C VAL A 748 -26.31 -26.00 15.84
N TYR A 749 -25.86 -25.35 16.91
CA TYR A 749 -26.53 -25.45 18.21
C TYR A 749 -27.94 -24.86 18.19
N LYS A 750 -28.17 -23.78 17.44
CA LYS A 750 -29.47 -23.13 17.36
C LYS A 750 -30.50 -24.00 16.65
N LEU A 751 -30.09 -24.77 15.63
CA LEU A 751 -30.95 -25.75 14.92
C LEU A 751 -31.66 -26.72 15.87
N LYS A 752 -31.07 -27.05 17.04
CA LYS A 752 -31.70 -27.95 18.03
C LYS A 752 -32.96 -27.37 18.69
N THR A 753 -33.16 -26.05 18.57
CA THR A 753 -34.27 -25.31 19.18
C THR A 753 -35.21 -24.70 18.14
N LEU A 754 -34.81 -24.70 16.87
CA LEU A 754 -35.59 -24.15 15.76
C LEU A 754 -36.41 -25.27 15.10
N ASP A 755 -37.61 -24.93 14.64
CA ASP A 755 -38.47 -25.83 13.87
C ASP A 755 -38.32 -25.54 12.36
N PRO A 756 -37.84 -26.51 11.54
CA PRO A 756 -37.71 -26.31 10.09
C PRO A 756 -39.05 -26.08 9.39
N LYS A 757 -40.19 -26.35 10.04
CA LYS A 757 -41.53 -26.08 9.50
C LYS A 757 -42.05 -24.68 9.84
N ASN A 758 -41.37 -23.94 10.71
CA ASN A 758 -41.74 -22.58 11.10
C ASN A 758 -41.04 -21.54 10.20
N GLU A 759 -41.81 -20.66 9.55
CA GLU A 759 -41.25 -19.68 8.61
C GLU A 759 -40.34 -18.63 9.26
N HIS A 760 -40.60 -18.24 10.52
CA HIS A 760 -39.73 -17.31 11.24
C HIS A 760 -38.38 -17.94 11.61
N ASP A 761 -38.39 -19.23 11.95
CA ASP A 761 -37.17 -19.96 12.28
C ASP A 761 -36.29 -20.20 11.04
N VAL A 762 -36.92 -20.47 9.88
CA VAL A 762 -36.21 -20.55 8.59
C VAL A 762 -35.65 -19.18 8.19
N ALA A 763 -36.42 -18.11 8.31
CA ALA A 763 -35.95 -16.75 8.03
C ALA A 763 -34.73 -16.37 8.91
N TRP A 764 -34.71 -16.80 10.18
CA TRP A 764 -33.56 -16.58 11.06
C TRP A 764 -32.25 -17.20 10.53
N ILE A 765 -32.35 -18.36 9.86
CA ILE A 765 -31.23 -19.02 9.19
C ILE A 765 -30.85 -18.28 7.91
N GLU A 766 -31.83 -17.92 7.07
CA GLU A 766 -31.61 -17.19 5.82
C GLU A 766 -30.98 -15.80 6.04
N ASP A 767 -31.21 -15.19 7.20
CA ASP A 767 -30.59 -13.94 7.62
C ASP A 767 -29.11 -14.10 8.02
N ARG A 768 -28.63 -15.33 8.25
CA ARG A 768 -27.28 -15.60 8.79
C ARG A 768 -26.43 -16.51 7.92
N VAL A 769 -27.05 -17.23 6.99
CA VAL A 769 -26.42 -18.16 6.06
C VAL A 769 -26.86 -17.78 4.66
N ASP A 770 -25.92 -17.62 3.75
CA ASP A 770 -26.26 -17.53 2.34
C ASP A 770 -26.59 -18.93 1.83
N VAL A 771 -27.89 -19.26 1.86
CA VAL A 771 -28.40 -20.58 1.51
C VAL A 771 -28.17 -20.90 0.02
N ALA A 772 -28.18 -19.89 -0.85
CA ALA A 772 -27.94 -20.08 -2.28
C ALA A 772 -26.46 -20.41 -2.55
N ASN A 773 -25.54 -19.67 -1.92
CA ASN A 773 -24.11 -19.99 -1.92
C ASN A 773 -23.83 -21.40 -1.38
N PHE A 774 -24.47 -21.75 -0.25
CA PHE A 774 -24.33 -23.07 0.36
C PHE A 774 -24.81 -24.20 -0.57
N TYR A 775 -25.96 -24.03 -1.22
CA TYR A 775 -26.48 -24.99 -2.19
C TYR A 775 -25.56 -25.13 -3.39
N ASP A 776 -25.09 -24.04 -3.99
CA ASP A 776 -24.19 -24.10 -5.14
C ASP A 776 -22.86 -24.78 -4.78
N TRP A 777 -22.30 -24.48 -3.60
CA TRP A 777 -21.11 -25.16 -3.09
C TRP A 777 -21.33 -26.67 -2.90
N LEU A 778 -22.43 -27.08 -2.25
CA LEU A 778 -22.75 -28.50 -2.07
C LEU A 778 -22.94 -29.22 -3.41
N LEU A 779 -23.71 -28.62 -4.32
CA LEU A 779 -24.08 -29.22 -5.59
C LEU A 779 -22.86 -29.44 -6.48
N ILE A 780 -21.94 -28.47 -6.55
CA ILE A 780 -20.72 -28.65 -7.35
C ILE A 780 -19.81 -29.72 -6.74
N GLU A 781 -19.62 -29.76 -5.41
CA GLU A 781 -18.78 -30.77 -4.73
C GLU A 781 -19.30 -32.20 -4.93
N ILE A 782 -20.63 -32.40 -4.84
CA ILE A 782 -21.29 -33.69 -5.10
C ILE A 782 -21.17 -34.06 -6.59
N PHE A 783 -21.43 -33.10 -7.48
CA PHE A 783 -21.39 -33.36 -8.91
C PHE A 783 -20.00 -33.80 -9.36
N ILE A 784 -18.97 -33.01 -9.02
CA ILE A 784 -17.58 -33.30 -9.40
C ILE A 784 -17.01 -34.50 -8.64
N ASN A 785 -17.75 -35.06 -7.67
CA ASN A 785 -17.30 -36.16 -6.82
C ASN A 785 -15.91 -35.87 -6.23
N ASN A 786 -15.76 -34.73 -5.56
CA ASN A 786 -14.49 -34.33 -4.96
C ASN A 786 -14.09 -35.30 -3.85
N ARG A 787 -12.94 -35.96 -3.97
CA ARG A 787 -12.50 -36.98 -3.00
C ARG A 787 -11.83 -36.42 -1.75
N ASP A 788 -11.53 -35.12 -1.73
CA ASP A 788 -10.83 -34.47 -0.62
C ASP A 788 -11.75 -33.60 0.24
N LEU A 789 -12.87 -34.18 0.68
CA LEU A 789 -13.92 -33.45 1.40
C LEU A 789 -13.52 -33.04 2.82
N VAL A 790 -12.31 -33.37 3.28
CA VAL A 790 -11.80 -32.88 4.56
C VAL A 790 -11.37 -31.41 4.51
N ASN A 791 -11.15 -30.87 3.31
CA ASN A 791 -10.66 -29.52 3.06
C ASN A 791 -11.80 -28.57 2.72
N VAL A 792 -12.61 -28.20 3.72
CA VAL A 792 -13.70 -27.21 3.58
C VAL A 792 -13.29 -25.86 4.16
N ARG A 793 -13.74 -24.77 3.53
CA ARG A 793 -13.60 -23.41 4.01
C ARG A 793 -14.91 -22.66 3.89
N TYR A 794 -15.23 -21.92 4.94
CA TYR A 794 -16.35 -20.99 4.97
C TYR A 794 -16.00 -19.82 5.86
N TRP A 795 -16.64 -18.68 5.59
CA TRP A 795 -16.31 -17.42 6.23
C TRP A 795 -17.55 -16.57 6.48
N LYS A 796 -17.39 -15.59 7.38
CA LYS A 796 -18.37 -14.55 7.69
C LYS A 796 -17.63 -13.31 8.21
N SER A 797 -18.09 -12.11 7.86
CA SER A 797 -17.61 -10.87 8.47
C SER A 797 -18.45 -10.51 9.71
N ASN A 798 -17.94 -9.63 10.56
CA ASN A 798 -18.72 -9.05 11.66
C ASN A 798 -19.60 -7.86 11.24
N ALA A 799 -19.70 -7.54 9.95
CA ALA A 799 -20.56 -6.48 9.45
C ALA A 799 -22.04 -6.79 9.77
N PRO A 800 -22.87 -5.78 10.11
CA PRO A 800 -24.31 -5.97 10.25
C PRO A 800 -24.92 -6.59 9.00
N GLY A 801 -25.70 -7.66 9.15
CA GLY A 801 -26.32 -8.37 8.02
C GLY A 801 -25.42 -9.38 7.29
N SER A 802 -24.15 -9.52 7.66
CA SER A 802 -23.22 -10.49 7.06
C SER A 802 -23.68 -11.94 7.25
N LYS A 803 -23.50 -12.76 6.22
CA LYS A 803 -23.92 -14.17 6.17
C LYS A 803 -22.72 -15.10 6.06
N TRP A 804 -22.89 -16.33 6.56
CA TRP A 804 -21.94 -17.42 6.32
C TRP A 804 -21.93 -17.85 4.86
N ARG A 805 -20.74 -17.95 4.28
CA ARG A 805 -20.48 -18.31 2.88
C ARG A 805 -19.38 -19.36 2.76
N TRP A 806 -19.50 -20.28 1.81
CA TRP A 806 -18.54 -21.32 1.48
C TRP A 806 -17.65 -20.94 0.31
N ILE A 807 -16.43 -21.45 0.35
CA ILE A 807 -15.40 -21.22 -0.66
C ILE A 807 -15.08 -22.54 -1.37
N LEU A 808 -15.19 -22.57 -2.69
CA LEU A 808 -14.74 -23.67 -3.53
C LEU A 808 -13.22 -23.58 -3.74
N TYR A 809 -12.49 -24.60 -3.31
CA TYR A 809 -11.03 -24.68 -3.47
C TYR A 809 -10.54 -26.13 -3.35
N ASP A 810 -9.28 -26.36 -3.77
CA ASP A 810 -8.59 -27.65 -3.58
C ASP A 810 -9.28 -28.83 -4.29
N THR A 811 -9.54 -28.67 -5.60
CA THR A 811 -10.36 -29.62 -6.37
C THR A 811 -9.52 -30.55 -7.26
N ASP A 812 -8.22 -30.69 -7.01
CA ASP A 812 -7.35 -31.59 -7.78
C ASP A 812 -7.69 -33.08 -7.62
N MET A 813 -8.35 -33.43 -6.51
CA MET A 813 -8.89 -34.78 -6.24
C MET A 813 -10.33 -34.98 -6.75
N ALA A 814 -10.88 -34.02 -7.49
CA ALA A 814 -12.18 -34.13 -8.16
C ALA A 814 -12.19 -35.07 -9.36
N MET A 815 -13.40 -35.31 -9.88
CA MET A 815 -13.73 -36.17 -11.02
C MET A 815 -13.17 -37.59 -10.82
N GLY A 816 -13.43 -38.13 -9.62
CA GLY A 816 -13.08 -39.50 -9.23
C GLY A 816 -13.89 -40.57 -9.97
N PRO A 817 -13.81 -41.85 -9.57
CA PRO A 817 -14.65 -42.91 -10.15
C PRO A 817 -16.15 -42.56 -10.05
N VAL A 818 -16.87 -42.67 -11.16
CA VAL A 818 -18.31 -42.29 -11.23
C VAL A 818 -19.22 -43.14 -10.34
N SER A 819 -18.78 -44.35 -9.98
CA SER A 819 -19.51 -45.28 -9.12
C SER A 819 -19.42 -44.96 -7.63
N GLU A 820 -18.57 -44.02 -7.22
CA GLU A 820 -18.47 -43.61 -5.81
C GLU A 820 -19.62 -42.64 -5.48
N ASP A 821 -20.31 -42.95 -4.38
CA ASP A 821 -21.47 -42.21 -3.84
C ASP A 821 -20.98 -40.92 -3.15
N ALA A 822 -20.86 -39.85 -3.94
CA ALA A 822 -20.37 -38.56 -3.46
C ALA A 822 -21.32 -37.93 -2.43
N PHE A 823 -22.63 -38.13 -2.64
CA PHE A 823 -23.66 -37.62 -1.75
C PHE A 823 -23.51 -38.21 -0.33
N SER A 824 -23.38 -39.53 -0.20
CA SER A 824 -23.15 -40.18 1.09
C SER A 824 -21.87 -39.70 1.74
N ARG A 825 -20.78 -39.58 0.96
CA ARG A 825 -19.49 -39.17 1.49
C ARG A 825 -19.47 -37.74 2.04
N LEU A 826 -20.23 -36.83 1.42
CA LEU A 826 -20.35 -35.45 1.89
C LEU A 826 -21.36 -35.27 3.03
N LEU A 827 -22.49 -35.97 2.98
CA LEU A 827 -23.66 -35.66 3.82
C LEU A 827 -24.07 -36.77 4.80
N LYS A 828 -23.37 -37.92 4.80
CA LYS A 828 -23.64 -39.04 5.71
C LYS A 828 -22.41 -39.52 6.50
N GLU A 829 -21.21 -39.40 5.95
CA GLU A 829 -19.98 -39.70 6.68
C GLU A 829 -19.64 -38.59 7.69
N ASP A 830 -19.00 -38.93 8.82
CA ASP A 830 -18.74 -38.03 9.95
C ASP A 830 -17.56 -37.05 9.73
N PHE A 831 -17.30 -36.66 8.47
CA PHE A 831 -16.25 -35.69 8.17
C PHE A 831 -16.61 -34.27 8.65
N HIS A 832 -17.88 -33.87 8.50
CA HIS A 832 -18.34 -32.52 8.80
C HIS A 832 -19.78 -32.50 9.33
N PRO A 833 -19.96 -32.74 10.64
CA PRO A 833 -21.30 -32.85 11.20
C PRO A 833 -22.07 -31.51 11.20
N ASP A 834 -21.36 -30.39 11.12
CA ASP A 834 -21.91 -29.03 11.22
C ASP A 834 -22.79 -28.66 10.02
N PHE A 835 -22.24 -28.66 8.79
CA PHE A 835 -23.04 -28.33 7.60
C PHE A 835 -23.96 -29.48 7.17
N ARG A 836 -23.64 -30.73 7.54
CA ARG A 836 -24.57 -31.86 7.40
C ARG A 836 -25.86 -31.60 8.17
N ALA A 837 -25.76 -31.14 9.42
CA ALA A 837 -26.92 -30.84 10.24
C ALA A 837 -27.73 -29.68 9.64
N LEU A 838 -27.07 -28.63 9.15
CA LEU A 838 -27.75 -27.55 8.41
C LEU A 838 -28.48 -28.07 7.17
N PHE A 839 -27.82 -28.87 6.34
CA PHE A 839 -28.41 -29.41 5.11
C PHE A 839 -29.67 -30.22 5.40
N TRP A 840 -29.60 -31.20 6.31
CA TRP A 840 -30.76 -32.05 6.61
C TRP A 840 -31.89 -31.26 7.29
N TRP A 841 -31.57 -30.27 8.13
CA TRP A 841 -32.57 -29.37 8.71
C TRP A 841 -33.29 -28.55 7.63
N LEU A 842 -32.57 -28.04 6.63
CA LEU A 842 -33.18 -27.36 5.47
C LEU A 842 -34.02 -28.31 4.62
N MET A 843 -33.59 -29.57 4.43
CA MET A 843 -34.35 -30.56 3.65
C MET A 843 -35.68 -30.97 4.29
N ASP A 844 -35.83 -30.80 5.61
CA ASP A 844 -37.09 -31.02 6.33
C ASP A 844 -38.12 -29.89 6.08
N ASN A 845 -37.70 -28.75 5.51
CA ASN A 845 -38.60 -27.70 5.05
C ASN A 845 -39.00 -27.93 3.58
N PRO A 846 -40.31 -28.03 3.25
CA PRO A 846 -40.75 -28.30 1.88
C PRO A 846 -40.33 -27.25 0.84
N LYS A 847 -40.32 -25.95 1.21
CA LYS A 847 -39.92 -24.86 0.31
C LYS A 847 -38.43 -24.93 0.01
N GLN A 848 -37.61 -25.18 1.03
CA GLN A 848 -36.16 -25.31 0.88
C GLN A 848 -35.76 -26.58 0.12
N ARG A 849 -36.42 -27.72 0.39
CA ARG A 849 -36.25 -28.94 -0.40
C ARG A 849 -36.56 -28.70 -1.88
N GLU A 850 -37.67 -28.03 -2.18
CA GLU A 850 -38.03 -27.68 -3.55
C GLU A 850 -37.00 -26.71 -4.19
N ALA A 851 -36.55 -25.69 -3.45
CA ALA A 851 -35.53 -24.76 -3.91
C ALA A 851 -34.20 -25.45 -4.26
N PHE A 852 -33.74 -26.36 -3.40
CA PHE A 852 -32.54 -27.15 -3.64
C PHE A 852 -32.68 -28.04 -4.89
N LEU A 853 -33.80 -28.74 -5.05
CA LEU A 853 -34.05 -29.59 -6.22
C LEU A 853 -34.15 -28.80 -7.52
N LYS A 854 -34.80 -27.63 -7.48
CA LYS A 854 -34.85 -26.70 -8.62
C LYS A 854 -33.46 -26.21 -8.99
N ARG A 855 -32.68 -25.74 -8.01
CA ARG A 855 -31.31 -25.27 -8.25
C ARG A 855 -30.41 -26.37 -8.81
N ALA A 856 -30.50 -27.58 -8.25
CA ALA A 856 -29.79 -28.75 -8.78
C ALA A 856 -30.16 -29.06 -10.24
N SER A 857 -31.47 -29.00 -10.57
CA SER A 857 -31.97 -29.21 -11.93
C SER A 857 -31.44 -28.15 -12.91
N GLU A 858 -31.43 -26.88 -12.49
CA GLU A 858 -30.91 -25.76 -13.28
C GLU A 858 -29.42 -25.92 -13.58
N LEU A 859 -28.61 -26.18 -12.55
CA LEU A 859 -27.17 -26.35 -12.73
C LEU A 859 -26.86 -27.53 -13.66
N TRP A 860 -27.55 -28.66 -13.51
CA TRP A 860 -27.32 -29.83 -14.36
C TRP A 860 -27.74 -29.60 -15.82
N LYS A 861 -28.75 -28.78 -16.08
CA LYS A 861 -29.14 -28.40 -17.45
C LYS A 861 -28.17 -27.42 -18.09
N ASN A 862 -27.45 -26.64 -17.27
CA ASN A 862 -26.61 -25.53 -17.70
C ASN A 862 -25.14 -25.73 -17.31
N GLN A 863 -24.68 -25.11 -16.21
CA GLN A 863 -23.27 -25.00 -15.81
C GLN A 863 -22.57 -26.34 -15.55
N LEU A 864 -23.31 -27.34 -15.06
CA LEU A 864 -22.84 -28.69 -14.76
C LEU A 864 -23.36 -29.73 -15.78
N SER A 865 -23.82 -29.28 -16.95
CA SER A 865 -24.22 -30.20 -18.02
C SER A 865 -23.02 -30.95 -18.60
N THR A 866 -23.27 -32.16 -19.11
CA THR A 866 -22.24 -32.95 -19.81
C THR A 866 -21.55 -32.15 -20.92
N ASN A 867 -22.33 -31.40 -21.70
CA ASN A 867 -21.80 -30.58 -22.80
C ASN A 867 -20.90 -29.47 -22.30
N ARG A 868 -21.29 -28.74 -21.24
CA ARG A 868 -20.48 -27.67 -20.66
C ARG A 868 -19.14 -28.18 -20.11
N ILE A 869 -19.15 -29.36 -19.50
CA ILE A 869 -17.92 -29.98 -18.98
C ILE A 869 -17.02 -30.43 -20.14
N LEU A 870 -17.58 -31.06 -21.18
CA LEU A 870 -16.82 -31.44 -22.37
C LEU A 870 -16.21 -30.22 -23.07
N GLU A 871 -16.98 -29.14 -23.21
CA GLU A 871 -16.51 -27.84 -23.73
C GLU A 871 -15.32 -27.32 -22.91
N GLY A 872 -15.43 -27.30 -21.58
CA GLY A 872 -14.34 -26.92 -20.70
C GLY A 872 -13.10 -27.81 -20.86
N ILE A 873 -13.27 -29.14 -20.94
CA ILE A 873 -12.16 -30.06 -21.15
C ILE A 873 -11.47 -29.78 -22.51
N ASP A 874 -12.23 -29.55 -23.57
CA ASP A 874 -11.69 -29.26 -24.90
C ASP A 874 -10.94 -27.91 -24.92
N LEU A 875 -11.51 -26.88 -24.28
CA LEU A 875 -10.88 -25.57 -24.10
C LEU A 875 -9.53 -25.68 -23.37
N PHE A 876 -9.51 -26.36 -22.23
CA PHE A 876 -8.30 -26.52 -21.43
C PHE A 876 -7.28 -27.45 -22.08
N GLU A 877 -7.70 -28.53 -22.76
CA GLU A 877 -6.78 -29.36 -23.54
C GLU A 877 -6.08 -28.51 -24.62
N LYS A 878 -6.85 -27.73 -25.40
CA LYS A 878 -6.30 -26.84 -26.42
C LYS A 878 -5.32 -25.83 -25.83
N LYS A 879 -5.69 -25.17 -24.72
CA LYS A 879 -4.91 -24.12 -24.06
C LYS A 879 -3.63 -24.65 -23.41
N TYR A 880 -3.63 -25.86 -22.85
CA TYR A 880 -2.50 -26.39 -22.07
C TYR A 880 -1.61 -27.39 -22.84
N ALA A 881 -2.05 -27.93 -23.98
CA ALA A 881 -1.37 -29.02 -24.67
C ALA A 881 0.10 -28.75 -24.98
N GLN A 882 0.44 -27.54 -25.41
CA GLN A 882 1.82 -27.22 -25.77
C GLN A 882 2.70 -27.02 -24.52
N ALA A 883 2.29 -26.15 -23.61
CA ALA A 883 3.04 -25.84 -22.39
C ALA A 883 3.28 -27.09 -21.52
N LEU A 884 2.28 -27.98 -21.40
CA LEU A 884 2.41 -29.19 -20.59
C LEU A 884 3.38 -30.23 -21.18
N ARG A 885 3.77 -30.15 -22.47
CA ARG A 885 4.80 -31.07 -23.01
C ARG A 885 6.15 -30.88 -22.31
N LYS A 886 6.57 -29.62 -22.11
CA LYS A 886 7.84 -29.29 -21.46
C LYS A 886 7.77 -29.58 -19.95
N ASP A 887 6.66 -29.22 -19.32
CA ASP A 887 6.35 -29.57 -17.92
C ASP A 887 6.47 -31.08 -17.66
N ARG A 888 5.79 -31.90 -18.46
CA ARG A 888 5.78 -33.35 -18.30
C ARG A 888 7.15 -33.98 -18.51
N ARG A 889 7.94 -33.48 -19.45
CA ARG A 889 9.34 -33.91 -19.63
C ARG A 889 10.18 -33.63 -18.39
N ARG A 890 10.05 -32.44 -17.80
CA ARG A 890 10.78 -32.07 -16.58
C ARG A 890 10.43 -32.99 -15.41
N TRP A 891 9.14 -33.26 -15.21
CA TRP A 891 8.66 -33.98 -14.03
C TRP A 891 8.49 -35.49 -14.24
N GLY A 892 8.79 -36.00 -15.44
CA GLY A 892 8.68 -37.42 -15.78
C GLY A 892 7.24 -37.93 -15.90
N TYR A 893 6.25 -37.04 -16.03
CA TYR A 893 4.84 -37.39 -16.13
C TYR A 893 4.48 -37.89 -17.54
N ARG A 894 3.58 -38.89 -17.65
CA ARG A 894 3.27 -39.59 -18.90
C ARG A 894 1.75 -39.73 -19.12
N ASN A 895 1.36 -40.19 -20.31
CA ASN A 895 -0.01 -40.57 -20.66
C ASN A 895 -1.06 -39.44 -20.49
N TRP A 896 -0.71 -38.20 -20.85
CA TRP A 896 -1.61 -37.07 -20.63
C TRP A 896 -2.98 -37.23 -21.29
N SER A 897 -3.02 -37.56 -22.58
CA SER A 897 -4.28 -37.73 -23.33
C SER A 897 -5.18 -38.81 -22.74
N PHE A 898 -4.62 -39.84 -22.10
CA PHE A 898 -5.40 -40.82 -21.35
C PHE A 898 -6.13 -40.19 -20.16
N TRP A 899 -5.44 -39.35 -19.39
CA TRP A 899 -6.04 -38.65 -18.25
C TRP A 899 -7.08 -37.62 -18.67
N VAL A 900 -6.87 -36.90 -19.78
CA VAL A 900 -7.88 -35.99 -20.33
C VAL A 900 -9.11 -36.78 -20.80
N ASN A 901 -8.93 -37.89 -21.50
CA ASN A 901 -10.04 -38.77 -21.91
C ASN A 901 -10.79 -39.38 -20.72
N ARG A 902 -10.11 -39.61 -19.59
CA ARG A 902 -10.76 -40.03 -18.35
C ARG A 902 -11.71 -38.95 -17.80
N LEU A 903 -11.38 -37.66 -17.92
CA LEU A 903 -12.32 -36.58 -17.57
C LEU A 903 -13.54 -36.57 -18.51
N ARG A 904 -13.34 -36.80 -19.82
CA ARG A 904 -14.47 -36.90 -20.76
C ARG A 904 -15.40 -38.06 -20.44
N ARG A 905 -14.81 -39.20 -20.05
CA ARG A 905 -15.56 -40.37 -19.60
C ARG A 905 -16.36 -40.05 -18.33
N PHE A 906 -15.73 -39.41 -17.34
CA PHE A 906 -16.42 -38.95 -16.14
C PHE A 906 -17.62 -38.07 -16.48
N ALA A 907 -17.45 -37.05 -17.33
CA ALA A 907 -18.54 -36.15 -17.72
C ALA A 907 -19.73 -36.88 -18.34
N LYS A 908 -19.49 -37.89 -19.17
CA LYS A 908 -20.53 -38.68 -19.84
C LYS A 908 -21.20 -39.69 -18.91
N GLU A 909 -20.44 -40.32 -18.02
CA GLU A 909 -20.94 -41.42 -17.19
C GLU A 909 -21.48 -40.96 -15.84
N ARG A 910 -21.07 -39.79 -15.30
CA ARG A 910 -21.53 -39.29 -13.98
C ARG A 910 -23.04 -39.06 -13.87
N PRO A 911 -23.75 -38.52 -14.88
CA PRO A 911 -25.18 -38.20 -14.78
C PRO A 911 -26.10 -39.34 -14.25
N PRO A 912 -26.07 -40.57 -14.80
CA PRO A 912 -26.92 -41.65 -14.29
C PRO A 912 -26.59 -42.07 -12.84
N TYR A 913 -25.32 -42.05 -12.43
CA TYR A 913 -24.95 -42.35 -11.03
C TYR A 913 -25.45 -41.26 -10.09
N LEU A 914 -25.27 -39.99 -10.45
CA LEU A 914 -25.75 -38.86 -9.67
C LEU A 914 -27.28 -38.86 -9.55
N ARG A 915 -28.00 -39.23 -10.62
CA ARG A 915 -29.46 -39.43 -10.59
C ARG A 915 -29.84 -40.47 -9.53
N GLY A 916 -29.14 -41.61 -9.52
CA GLY A 916 -29.34 -42.68 -8.53
C GLY A 916 -29.02 -42.25 -7.10
N GLU A 917 -27.95 -41.47 -6.90
CA GLU A 917 -27.59 -40.89 -5.60
C GLU A 917 -28.71 -39.98 -5.07
N PHE A 918 -29.21 -39.04 -5.89
CA PHE A 918 -30.30 -38.14 -5.51
C PHE A 918 -31.60 -38.90 -5.22
N GLN A 919 -31.95 -39.88 -6.07
CA GLN A 919 -33.13 -40.72 -5.85
C GLN A 919 -33.07 -41.43 -4.50
N LYS A 920 -31.94 -42.09 -4.22
CA LYS A 920 -31.71 -42.87 -3.00
C LYS A 920 -31.68 -41.99 -1.75
N HIS A 921 -31.07 -40.81 -1.82
CA HIS A 921 -30.77 -40.00 -0.64
C HIS A 921 -31.80 -38.94 -0.31
N LEU A 922 -32.55 -38.45 -1.30
CA LEU A 922 -33.63 -37.48 -1.12
C LEU A 922 -35.02 -38.11 -1.27
N GLU A 923 -35.06 -39.44 -1.39
CA GLU A 923 -36.28 -40.26 -1.50
C GLU A 923 -37.19 -39.80 -2.64
N LEU A 924 -36.60 -39.46 -3.79
CA LEU A 924 -37.35 -38.97 -4.94
C LEU A 924 -38.16 -40.10 -5.58
N THR A 925 -39.43 -39.84 -5.87
CA THR A 925 -40.24 -40.71 -6.73
C THR A 925 -39.70 -40.70 -8.16
N ASP A 926 -39.99 -41.75 -8.95
CA ASP A 926 -39.58 -41.79 -10.37
C ASP A 926 -40.11 -40.58 -11.16
N LYS A 927 -41.29 -40.07 -10.77
CA LYS A 927 -41.89 -38.87 -11.35
C LYS A 927 -41.10 -37.60 -10.99
N GLU A 928 -40.75 -37.40 -9.72
CA GLU A 928 -39.91 -36.26 -9.32
C GLU A 928 -38.54 -36.34 -9.99
N LEU A 929 -37.94 -37.52 -10.03
CA LEU A 929 -36.65 -37.76 -10.65
C LEU A 929 -36.68 -37.43 -12.16
N GLN A 930 -37.75 -37.81 -12.85
CA GLN A 930 -37.91 -37.47 -14.27
C GLN A 930 -38.20 -35.98 -14.50
N ASN A 931 -38.92 -35.33 -13.58
CA ASN A 931 -39.21 -33.90 -13.67
C ASN A 931 -37.96 -33.04 -13.44
N TYR A 932 -37.19 -33.33 -12.40
CA TYR A 932 -36.00 -32.55 -12.04
C TYR A 932 -34.77 -32.96 -12.86
N PHE A 933 -34.59 -34.25 -13.14
CA PHE A 933 -33.35 -34.79 -13.71
C PHE A 933 -33.60 -35.74 -14.88
N PRO A 934 -34.25 -35.28 -15.97
CA PRO A 934 -34.51 -36.12 -17.14
C PRO A 934 -33.17 -36.60 -17.74
N LEU A 935 -33.06 -37.91 -18.00
CA LEU A 935 -32.01 -38.42 -18.86
C LEU A 935 -32.46 -38.10 -20.29
N ASN A 936 -31.73 -37.25 -21.00
CA ASN A 936 -31.95 -37.12 -22.44
C ASN A 936 -31.57 -38.46 -23.08
N GLU A 937 -32.48 -39.06 -23.84
CA GLU A 937 -32.16 -40.14 -24.78
C GLU A 937 -31.32 -39.54 -25.91
N GLY A 938 -30.00 -39.48 -25.70
CA GLY A 938 -29.02 -38.94 -26.64
C GLY A 938 -27.81 -39.84 -26.75
#